data_AF-A0A3M6WWW8-F1
#
_entry.id   AF-A0A3M6WWW8-F1
#
_cell.length_a   1.000
_cell.length_b   1.000
_cell.length_c   1.000
_cell.angle_alpha   90.00
_cell.angle_beta   90.00
_cell.angle_gamma   90.00
#
_symmetry.space_group_name_H-M   'P 1'
#
loop_
_entity.id
_entity.type
_entity.pdbx_description
1 polymer ?
#
loop_
_entity_poly.entity_id
_entity_poly.type
_entity_poly.pdbx_seq_one_letter_code
_entity_poly.pdbx_strand_id
1 'polypeptide(L)'
;MALYQTTRNVDLSKTETELATNIRKATSIEETAPKRKHVRACIVYTWDHKSSQSFWNGMKVSPIQADEVQTFKALITVHKVLQEGHPIALKEAQQHTAWLESLTRGVGGMSGDHGMRGYSPLIQEYIFFLVSKLGFHRNHPEFNGTFEYEEYISLKSINDPNEGYETISDLMTLQDQIDGFQKLIFSHFRSGTNNECRISALVPLVSESYGIYKFITSMLRAMHTTLGDDEALSPLRGRYDAQHYRLVRFYYECSNLRYLTSLITIPKLPQDPPNLIGEDEAAPALPARPKNAEITKPKTPPVQESADPEPINEFWKNEQARQQEEYAAEQARLQAQWEDAQRQQQAQDMARQREFEEQQRLQAEQQRLQLEQLQRQQFAEQTQGRMAELERENLNARAQYERDQLMLQQYDQRMKALEGELNQLNANFQQQQGSRDDQIRALQEQVNTWRTKYEALAKLYSQLRHEHLELLQKFKGVQLKAASAQEAIDKREKLERELKTKNLELADMIRERDRAMHEKDRSTGGHKDEVEKLKRELRMALDRAENADRAKGSELSALLSRHNREIADLEEALRNKTRALDDQQFKLGEGSSDLERQLQEKEEEVEIYKSGMDEALLELNELRQNGGQGDKAMDEQIDIMLLDNVKRINAIIDSVLQSGVQRVD
;
A
#
# COMPACT_ATOMS: atom_id res chain seq x y z
N MET A 1 -19.68 -12.83 1.08
CA MET A 1 -18.65 -13.88 1.04
C MET A 1 -17.82 -13.80 2.31
N ALA A 2 -17.62 -14.91 3.02
CA ALA A 2 -16.80 -14.93 4.24
C ALA A 2 -15.31 -14.96 3.88
N LEU A 3 -14.52 -14.12 4.56
CA LEU A 3 -13.06 -14.07 4.39
C LEU A 3 -12.40 -15.30 5.04
N TYR A 4 -12.18 -16.36 4.25
CA TYR A 4 -11.20 -17.37 4.62
C TYR A 4 -9.79 -16.76 4.53
N GLN A 5 -9.30 -16.26 5.66
CA GLN A 5 -7.87 -16.02 5.86
C GLN A 5 -7.19 -17.36 6.10
N THR A 6 -6.40 -17.82 5.13
CA THR A 6 -5.55 -18.99 5.24
C THR A 6 -4.39 -18.72 6.18
N THR A 7 -4.60 -18.98 7.48
CA THR A 7 -3.57 -18.87 8.53
C THR A 7 -2.53 -19.99 8.43
N ARG A 8 -1.68 -19.95 7.40
CA ARG A 8 -0.37 -20.59 7.43
C ARG A 8 0.66 -19.52 7.76
N ASN A 9 1.41 -19.72 8.84
CA ASN A 9 2.66 -18.99 9.05
C ASN A 9 3.64 -19.48 7.99
N VAL A 10 3.70 -18.78 6.87
CA VAL A 10 4.59 -19.09 5.74
C VAL A 10 5.84 -18.23 5.88
N ASP A 11 6.99 -18.87 6.12
CA ASP A 11 8.30 -18.22 5.98
C ASP A 11 8.51 -17.81 4.53
N LEU A 12 8.22 -16.54 4.21
CA LEU A 12 8.18 -16.01 2.84
C LEU A 12 9.46 -16.34 2.06
N SER A 13 10.63 -16.14 2.69
CA SER A 13 11.96 -16.43 2.13
C SER A 13 12.16 -17.91 1.78
N LYS A 14 11.60 -18.83 2.59
CA LYS A 14 11.65 -20.27 2.33
C LYS A 14 10.77 -20.63 1.13
N THR A 15 9.55 -20.11 1.08
CA THR A 15 8.66 -20.35 -0.07
C THR A 15 9.15 -19.72 -1.36
N GLU A 16 9.82 -18.57 -1.32
CA GLU A 16 10.48 -18.00 -2.51
C GLU A 16 11.67 -18.85 -2.98
N THR A 17 12.43 -19.44 -2.06
CA THR A 17 13.52 -20.38 -2.38
C THR A 17 12.98 -21.69 -2.99
N GLU A 18 11.87 -22.20 -2.47
CA GLU A 18 11.15 -23.35 -3.02
C GLU A 18 10.55 -23.03 -4.41
N LEU A 19 9.97 -21.84 -4.59
CA LEU A 19 9.46 -21.35 -5.87
C LEU A 19 10.57 -21.24 -6.92
N ALA A 20 11.72 -20.65 -6.59
CA ALA A 20 12.87 -20.58 -7.48
C ALA A 20 13.38 -21.99 -7.88
N THR A 21 13.31 -22.95 -6.96
CA THR A 21 13.61 -24.37 -7.23
C THR A 21 12.58 -25.02 -8.15
N ASN A 22 11.29 -24.69 -8.00
CA ASN A 22 10.22 -25.16 -8.89
C ASN A 22 10.38 -24.57 -10.30
N ILE A 23 10.61 -23.26 -10.42
CA ILE A 23 10.88 -22.57 -11.70
C ILE A 23 12.04 -23.26 -12.42
N ARG A 24 13.21 -23.42 -11.77
CA ARG A 24 14.39 -24.07 -12.37
C ARG A 24 14.13 -25.51 -12.85
N LYS A 25 13.26 -26.25 -12.16
CA LYS A 25 12.87 -27.63 -12.54
C LYS A 25 11.77 -27.69 -13.61
N ALA A 26 10.99 -26.62 -13.78
CA ALA A 26 10.06 -26.47 -14.91
C ALA A 26 10.81 -26.05 -16.19
N THR A 27 11.81 -25.16 -16.07
CA THR A 27 12.62 -24.61 -17.17
C THR A 27 13.94 -25.35 -17.42
N SER A 28 13.98 -26.67 -17.20
CA SER A 28 15.19 -27.49 -17.47
C SER A 28 15.53 -27.57 -18.96
N ILE A 29 16.81 -27.82 -19.29
CA ILE A 29 17.34 -27.95 -20.68
C ILE A 29 16.79 -29.21 -21.39
N GLU A 30 16.30 -30.21 -20.64
CA GLU A 30 15.74 -31.45 -21.18
C GLU A 30 14.59 -31.16 -22.17
N GLU A 31 14.67 -31.68 -23.42
CA GLU A 31 13.64 -31.53 -24.48
C GLU A 31 12.39 -32.40 -24.21
N THR A 32 11.76 -32.14 -23.07
CA THR A 32 10.55 -32.76 -22.53
C THR A 32 9.58 -31.66 -22.11
N ALA A 33 8.32 -32.01 -21.86
CA ALA A 33 7.35 -31.06 -21.34
C ALA A 33 7.79 -30.47 -19.98
N PRO A 34 7.42 -29.22 -19.65
CA PRO A 34 7.58 -28.69 -18.30
C PRO A 34 6.97 -29.63 -17.25
N LYS A 35 7.78 -30.04 -16.27
CA LYS A 35 7.42 -31.07 -15.29
C LYS A 35 6.18 -30.64 -14.47
N ARG A 36 5.02 -31.26 -14.74
CA ARG A 36 3.67 -30.86 -14.25
C ARG A 36 3.63 -30.44 -12.77
N LYS A 37 4.29 -31.19 -11.88
CA LYS A 37 4.31 -30.88 -10.43
C LYS A 37 4.93 -29.52 -10.09
N HIS A 38 5.93 -29.09 -10.87
CA HIS A 38 6.62 -27.82 -10.64
C HIS A 38 5.84 -26.64 -11.24
N VAL A 39 5.23 -26.82 -12.43
CA VAL A 39 4.31 -25.83 -13.00
C VAL A 39 3.10 -25.63 -12.07
N ARG A 40 2.53 -26.72 -11.54
CA ARG A 40 1.43 -26.64 -10.57
C ARG A 40 1.84 -25.96 -9.27
N ALA A 41 3.07 -26.15 -8.80
CA ALA A 41 3.59 -25.43 -7.63
C ALA A 41 3.70 -23.90 -7.90
N CYS A 42 4.14 -23.48 -9.08
CA CYS A 42 4.14 -22.06 -9.47
C CYS A 42 2.72 -21.47 -9.51
N ILE A 43 1.75 -22.22 -10.04
CA ILE A 43 0.32 -21.82 -10.04
C ILE A 43 -0.20 -21.68 -8.61
N VAL A 44 -0.04 -22.72 -7.78
CA VAL A 44 -0.53 -22.74 -6.40
C VAL A 44 0.09 -21.62 -5.56
N TYR A 45 1.37 -21.29 -5.77
CA TYR A 45 2.02 -20.15 -5.12
C TYR A 45 1.24 -18.84 -5.31
N THR A 46 0.73 -18.57 -6.54
CA THR A 46 -0.06 -17.35 -6.80
C THR A 46 -1.38 -17.31 -6.03
N TRP A 47 -1.98 -18.47 -5.74
CA TRP A 47 -3.19 -18.59 -4.94
C TRP A 47 -2.91 -18.49 -3.44
N ASP A 48 -1.88 -19.17 -2.95
CA ASP A 48 -1.47 -19.16 -1.54
C ASP A 48 -1.05 -17.76 -1.07
N HIS A 49 -0.27 -17.04 -1.90
CA HIS A 49 0.27 -15.72 -1.57
C HIS A 49 -0.56 -14.55 -2.14
N LYS A 50 -1.56 -14.82 -3.00
CA LYS A 50 -2.36 -13.81 -3.71
C LYS A 50 -1.52 -12.75 -4.46
N SER A 51 -0.36 -13.16 -4.97
CA SER A 51 0.51 -12.37 -5.85
C SER A 51 1.41 -13.30 -6.68
N SER A 52 1.79 -12.84 -7.86
CA SER A 52 2.70 -13.46 -8.80
C SER A 52 4.08 -12.79 -8.86
N GLN A 53 4.32 -11.71 -8.11
CA GLN A 53 5.57 -10.94 -8.16
C GLN A 53 6.83 -11.81 -7.95
N SER A 54 6.82 -12.68 -6.93
CA SER A 54 7.95 -13.61 -6.67
C SER A 54 8.16 -14.61 -7.81
N PHE A 55 7.10 -15.01 -8.53
CA PHE A 55 7.22 -15.86 -9.72
C PHE A 55 7.91 -15.09 -10.86
N TRP A 56 7.48 -13.87 -11.15
CA TRP A 56 8.12 -13.04 -12.19
C TRP A 56 9.57 -12.68 -11.88
N ASN A 57 9.89 -12.41 -10.61
CA ASN A 57 11.27 -12.20 -10.18
C ASN A 57 12.10 -13.48 -10.32
N GLY A 58 11.55 -14.64 -9.92
CA GLY A 58 12.17 -15.95 -10.13
C GLY A 58 12.41 -16.30 -11.61
N MET A 59 11.50 -15.92 -12.50
CA MET A 59 11.65 -16.10 -13.95
C MET A 59 12.77 -15.21 -14.53
N LYS A 60 12.89 -13.97 -14.07
CA LYS A 60 13.93 -13.01 -14.52
C LYS A 60 15.34 -13.40 -14.10
N VAL A 61 15.51 -13.97 -12.91
CA VAL A 61 16.84 -14.42 -12.40
C VAL A 61 17.25 -15.80 -12.91
N SER A 62 16.33 -16.56 -13.51
CA SER A 62 16.63 -17.85 -14.11
C SER A 62 17.30 -17.65 -15.48
N PRO A 63 18.40 -18.36 -15.80
CA PRO A 63 19.14 -18.21 -17.06
C PRO A 63 18.41 -18.89 -18.24
N ILE A 64 17.15 -18.50 -18.50
CA ILE A 64 16.29 -19.12 -19.52
C ILE A 64 16.74 -18.84 -20.95
N GLN A 65 17.41 -17.71 -21.18
CA GLN A 65 17.93 -17.28 -22.50
C GLN A 65 19.18 -18.06 -22.94
N ALA A 66 19.76 -18.91 -22.09
CA ALA A 66 20.97 -19.67 -22.41
C ALA A 66 20.71 -20.85 -23.38
N ASP A 67 19.46 -21.32 -23.48
CA ASP A 67 19.05 -22.42 -24.36
C ASP A 67 17.59 -22.21 -24.82
N GLU A 68 17.33 -22.51 -26.09
CA GLU A 68 16.02 -22.26 -26.72
C GLU A 68 14.89 -23.12 -26.12
N VAL A 69 15.20 -24.35 -25.67
CA VAL A 69 14.23 -25.24 -25.00
C VAL A 69 13.89 -24.69 -23.62
N GLN A 70 14.85 -24.12 -22.89
CA GLN A 70 14.59 -23.43 -21.62
C GLN A 70 13.69 -22.21 -21.81
N THR A 71 13.94 -21.38 -22.84
CA THR A 71 13.09 -20.23 -23.18
C THR A 71 11.68 -20.68 -23.56
N PHE A 72 11.53 -21.70 -24.40
CA PHE A 72 10.21 -22.21 -24.79
C PHE A 72 9.43 -22.80 -23.60
N LYS A 73 10.09 -23.57 -22.72
CA LYS A 73 9.49 -24.12 -21.49
C LYS A 73 9.16 -23.04 -20.46
N ALA A 74 9.92 -21.95 -20.42
CA ALA A 74 9.60 -20.75 -19.65
C ALA A 74 8.29 -20.11 -20.13
N LEU A 75 8.11 -19.95 -21.45
CA LEU A 75 6.88 -19.40 -22.04
C LEU A 75 5.66 -20.30 -21.80
N ILE A 76 5.79 -21.63 -21.91
CA ILE A 76 4.72 -22.57 -21.53
C ILE A 76 4.37 -22.43 -20.04
N THR A 77 5.37 -22.28 -19.16
CA THR A 77 5.16 -22.12 -17.73
C THR A 77 4.45 -20.79 -17.41
N VAL A 78 4.84 -19.70 -18.07
CA VAL A 78 4.17 -18.40 -17.98
C VAL A 78 2.71 -18.52 -18.47
N HIS A 79 2.48 -19.09 -19.65
CA HIS A 79 1.13 -19.28 -20.21
C HIS A 79 0.21 -20.02 -19.22
N LYS A 80 0.69 -21.11 -18.61
CA LYS A 80 -0.08 -21.87 -17.62
C LYS A 80 -0.32 -21.12 -16.31
N VAL A 81 0.61 -20.25 -15.87
CA VAL A 81 0.40 -19.38 -14.71
C VAL A 81 -0.60 -18.26 -15.03
N LEU A 82 -0.62 -17.71 -16.25
CA LEU A 82 -1.63 -16.76 -16.70
C LEU A 82 -3.02 -17.40 -16.80
N GLN A 83 -3.10 -18.67 -17.19
CA GLN A 83 -4.37 -19.43 -17.24
C GLN A 83 -4.88 -19.81 -15.86
N GLU A 84 -4.13 -20.64 -15.11
CA GLU A 84 -4.61 -21.32 -13.91
C GLU A 84 -4.29 -20.57 -12.59
N GLY A 85 -3.57 -19.44 -12.66
CA GLY A 85 -3.15 -18.66 -11.50
C GLY A 85 -4.27 -17.82 -10.87
N HIS A 86 -3.99 -17.23 -9.71
CA HIS A 86 -4.91 -16.28 -9.06
C HIS A 86 -5.15 -15.07 -10.00
N PRO A 87 -6.38 -14.52 -10.14
CA PRO A 87 -6.68 -13.48 -11.14
C PRO A 87 -5.76 -12.26 -11.14
N ILE A 88 -5.18 -11.91 -9.99
CA ILE A 88 -4.17 -10.83 -9.87
C ILE A 88 -2.92 -11.07 -10.75
N ALA A 89 -2.60 -12.32 -11.08
CA ALA A 89 -1.45 -12.68 -11.89
C ALA A 89 -1.54 -12.11 -13.31
N LEU A 90 -2.75 -12.07 -13.91
CA LEU A 90 -2.99 -11.41 -15.19
C LEU A 90 -2.68 -9.90 -15.10
N LYS A 91 -3.15 -9.25 -14.02
CA LYS A 91 -2.95 -7.82 -13.80
C LYS A 91 -1.50 -7.44 -13.54
N GLU A 92 -0.78 -8.23 -12.74
CA GLU A 92 0.66 -8.03 -12.50
C GLU A 92 1.51 -8.33 -13.75
N ALA A 93 1.13 -9.35 -14.54
CA ALA A 93 1.83 -9.72 -15.77
C ALA A 93 1.92 -8.60 -16.81
N GLN A 94 0.93 -7.68 -16.86
CA GLN A 94 0.95 -6.51 -17.73
C GLN A 94 2.19 -5.61 -17.52
N GLN A 95 2.81 -5.65 -16.34
CA GLN A 95 4.05 -4.91 -16.04
C GLN A 95 5.30 -5.62 -16.59
N HIS A 96 5.15 -6.80 -17.19
CA HIS A 96 6.25 -7.66 -17.63
C HIS A 96 6.22 -7.96 -19.14
N THR A 97 5.29 -7.36 -19.88
CA THR A 97 5.24 -7.35 -21.36
C THR A 97 6.59 -7.01 -21.99
N ALA A 98 7.21 -5.89 -21.59
CA ALA A 98 8.52 -5.48 -22.11
C ALA A 98 9.66 -6.47 -21.80
N TRP A 99 9.53 -7.29 -20.74
CA TRP A 99 10.47 -8.37 -20.45
C TRP A 99 10.23 -9.57 -21.37
N LEU A 100 8.97 -9.94 -21.63
CA LEU A 100 8.63 -11.00 -22.61
C LEU A 100 9.15 -10.64 -24.00
N GLU A 101 8.92 -9.42 -24.48
CA GLU A 101 9.46 -8.90 -25.75
C GLU A 101 11.00 -8.88 -25.81
N SER A 102 11.67 -8.77 -24.65
CA SER A 102 13.14 -8.85 -24.59
C SER A 102 13.67 -10.26 -24.85
N LEU A 103 12.89 -11.30 -24.57
CA LEU A 103 13.28 -12.70 -24.82
C LEU A 103 13.44 -12.98 -26.32
N THR A 104 12.61 -12.36 -27.17
CA THR A 104 12.67 -12.45 -28.64
C THR A 104 14.07 -12.12 -29.17
N ARG A 105 14.70 -11.06 -28.63
CA ARG A 105 16.03 -10.59 -29.07
C ARG A 105 17.16 -11.51 -28.60
N GLY A 106 17.00 -12.20 -27.46
CA GLY A 106 18.03 -13.10 -26.92
C GLY A 106 18.23 -14.37 -27.75
N VAL A 107 17.15 -14.87 -28.39
CA VAL A 107 17.20 -16.15 -29.12
C VAL A 107 17.84 -16.02 -30.51
N GLY A 108 17.62 -14.91 -31.22
CA GLY A 108 18.20 -14.66 -32.55
C GLY A 108 19.74 -14.56 -32.56
N GLY A 109 20.36 -14.28 -31.40
CA GLY A 109 21.82 -14.21 -31.29
C GLY A 109 22.54 -15.55 -31.12
N MET A 110 21.82 -16.65 -30.84
CA MET A 110 22.44 -17.89 -30.36
C MET A 110 22.88 -18.87 -31.46
N SER A 111 22.20 -18.95 -32.61
CA SER A 111 22.64 -19.74 -33.78
C SER A 111 21.76 -19.49 -35.02
N GLY A 112 22.06 -18.41 -35.76
CA GLY A 112 21.40 -18.10 -37.02
C GLY A 112 19.89 -17.86 -36.92
N ASP A 113 19.26 -17.71 -38.08
CA ASP A 113 17.86 -17.28 -38.21
C ASP A 113 16.85 -18.28 -37.58
N HIS A 114 17.20 -19.57 -37.49
CA HIS A 114 16.28 -20.64 -37.08
C HIS A 114 16.59 -21.26 -35.70
N GLY A 115 17.74 -20.96 -35.07
CA GLY A 115 18.21 -21.64 -33.85
C GLY A 115 18.70 -23.08 -34.11
N MET A 116 19.39 -23.71 -33.14
CA MET A 116 19.94 -25.06 -33.33
C MET A 116 18.85 -26.15 -33.43
N ARG A 117 17.78 -26.02 -32.63
CA ARG A 117 16.69 -27.00 -32.52
C ARG A 117 15.37 -26.51 -33.11
N GLY A 118 15.37 -25.37 -33.81
CA GLY A 118 14.20 -24.85 -34.52
C GLY A 118 13.12 -24.28 -33.60
N TYR A 119 13.45 -23.87 -32.37
CA TYR A 119 12.49 -23.21 -31.48
C TYR A 119 12.45 -21.69 -31.67
N SER A 120 13.38 -21.07 -32.40
CA SER A 120 13.38 -19.61 -32.61
C SER A 120 12.05 -19.07 -33.13
N PRO A 121 11.47 -19.58 -34.25
CA PRO A 121 10.17 -19.10 -34.73
C PRO A 121 9.03 -19.37 -33.73
N LEU A 122 9.05 -20.54 -33.08
CA LEU A 122 8.06 -20.90 -32.06
C LEU A 122 8.09 -19.99 -30.85
N ILE A 123 9.27 -19.52 -30.43
CA ILE A 123 9.45 -18.60 -29.30
C ILE A 123 8.93 -17.21 -29.66
N GLN A 124 9.26 -16.71 -30.86
CA GLN A 124 8.81 -15.40 -31.33
C GLN A 124 7.28 -15.33 -31.39
N GLU A 125 6.65 -16.32 -32.02
CA GLU A 125 5.18 -16.40 -32.14
C GLU A 125 4.49 -16.58 -30.78
N TYR A 126 5.07 -17.36 -29.86
CA TYR A 126 4.52 -17.52 -28.51
C TYR A 126 4.59 -16.21 -27.71
N ILE A 127 5.68 -15.45 -27.84
CA ILE A 127 5.80 -14.13 -27.21
C ILE A 127 4.75 -13.17 -27.80
N PHE A 128 4.59 -13.15 -29.12
CA PHE A 128 3.56 -12.34 -29.79
C PHE A 128 2.14 -12.66 -29.32
N PHE A 129 1.79 -13.95 -29.23
CA PHE A 129 0.52 -14.42 -28.66
C PHE A 129 0.35 -14.01 -27.19
N LEU A 130 1.38 -14.22 -26.34
CA LEU A 130 1.29 -13.88 -24.90
C LEU A 130 1.17 -12.37 -24.65
N VAL A 131 1.88 -11.54 -25.43
CA VAL A 131 1.75 -10.08 -25.39
C VAL A 131 0.35 -9.65 -25.80
N SER A 132 -0.20 -10.26 -26.86
CA SER A 132 -1.57 -10.00 -27.32
C SER A 132 -2.64 -10.44 -26.32
N LYS A 133 -2.48 -11.62 -25.69
CA LYS A 133 -3.30 -12.08 -24.56
C LYS A 133 -3.29 -11.07 -23.40
N LEU A 134 -2.11 -10.54 -23.03
CA LEU A 134 -2.00 -9.52 -21.98
C LEU A 134 -2.60 -8.17 -22.40
N GLY A 135 -2.61 -7.84 -23.69
CA GLY A 135 -3.34 -6.72 -24.27
C GLY A 135 -4.85 -6.89 -24.15
N PHE A 136 -5.38 -8.06 -24.53
CA PHE A 136 -6.79 -8.41 -24.35
C PHE A 136 -7.23 -8.25 -22.88
N HIS A 137 -6.55 -8.92 -21.94
CA HIS A 137 -6.85 -8.84 -20.50
C HIS A 137 -6.58 -7.45 -19.86
N ARG A 138 -6.04 -6.49 -20.61
CA ARG A 138 -5.91 -5.09 -20.19
C ARG A 138 -7.14 -4.26 -20.60
N ASN A 139 -7.70 -4.54 -21.76
CA ASN A 139 -8.94 -3.91 -22.24
C ASN A 139 -10.17 -4.56 -21.56
N HIS A 140 -10.11 -5.88 -21.38
CA HIS A 140 -11.18 -6.75 -20.90
C HIS A 140 -10.81 -7.45 -19.57
N PRO A 141 -10.70 -6.71 -18.45
CA PRO A 141 -10.33 -7.25 -17.14
C PRO A 141 -11.37 -8.21 -16.53
N GLU A 142 -12.56 -8.29 -17.11
CA GLU A 142 -13.67 -9.17 -16.71
C GLU A 142 -13.46 -10.64 -17.08
N PHE A 143 -12.58 -10.94 -18.04
CA PHE A 143 -12.27 -12.31 -18.43
C PHE A 143 -11.19 -12.92 -17.53
N ASN A 144 -11.43 -14.15 -17.06
CA ASN A 144 -10.40 -14.92 -16.37
C ASN A 144 -9.40 -15.56 -17.35
N GLY A 145 -8.27 -16.03 -16.80
CA GLY A 145 -7.13 -16.47 -17.59
C GLY A 145 -7.39 -17.65 -18.51
N THR A 146 -8.33 -18.52 -18.13
CA THR A 146 -8.75 -19.73 -18.84
C THR A 146 -9.93 -19.53 -19.80
N PHE A 147 -10.58 -18.36 -19.80
CA PHE A 147 -11.88 -18.14 -20.46
C PHE A 147 -12.92 -19.18 -20.02
N GLU A 148 -13.17 -19.26 -18.70
CA GLU A 148 -14.19 -20.15 -18.14
C GLU A 148 -15.61 -19.58 -18.24
N TYR A 149 -16.54 -20.38 -18.75
CA TYR A 149 -17.88 -19.93 -19.15
C TYR A 149 -18.83 -19.65 -17.98
N GLU A 150 -18.61 -20.24 -16.80
CA GLU A 150 -19.50 -20.04 -15.65
C GLU A 150 -19.48 -18.57 -15.16
N GLU A 151 -18.35 -17.88 -15.34
CA GLU A 151 -18.18 -16.46 -14.99
C GLU A 151 -18.85 -15.52 -16.02
N TYR A 152 -19.10 -15.97 -17.26
CA TYR A 152 -19.82 -15.21 -18.28
C TYR A 152 -21.29 -14.95 -17.94
N ILE A 153 -21.96 -15.89 -17.26
CA ILE A 153 -23.38 -15.75 -16.90
C ILE A 153 -23.57 -14.57 -15.93
N SER A 154 -22.58 -14.30 -15.08
CA SER A 154 -22.52 -13.09 -14.23
C SER A 154 -22.16 -11.81 -15.00
N LEU A 155 -21.48 -11.90 -16.15
CA LEU A 155 -21.11 -10.77 -17.01
C LEU A 155 -22.19 -10.41 -18.04
N LYS A 156 -23.32 -11.13 -18.06
CA LYS A 156 -24.44 -10.96 -19.00
C LYS A 156 -25.21 -9.62 -18.84
N SER A 157 -24.65 -8.63 -18.16
CA SER A 157 -25.12 -7.25 -18.10
C SER A 157 -24.44 -6.33 -19.13
N ILE A 158 -23.95 -6.89 -20.25
CA ILE A 158 -23.58 -6.11 -21.45
C ILE A 158 -24.87 -5.49 -22.01
N ASN A 159 -25.23 -4.33 -21.47
CA ASN A 159 -26.37 -3.53 -21.91
C ASN A 159 -26.05 -2.74 -23.19
N ASP A 160 -24.78 -2.65 -23.58
CA ASP A 160 -24.31 -1.96 -24.79
C ASP A 160 -23.85 -2.98 -25.85
N PRO A 161 -24.60 -3.16 -26.95
CA PRO A 161 -24.19 -4.02 -28.05
C PRO A 161 -22.89 -3.60 -28.74
N ASN A 162 -22.47 -2.33 -28.65
CA ASN A 162 -21.21 -1.89 -29.27
C ASN A 162 -20.00 -2.50 -28.56
N GLU A 163 -19.99 -2.45 -27.22
CA GLU A 163 -18.99 -3.11 -26.38
C GLU A 163 -18.98 -4.64 -26.61
N GLY A 164 -20.17 -5.24 -26.77
CA GLY A 164 -20.30 -6.65 -27.16
C GLY A 164 -19.66 -6.97 -28.52
N TYR A 165 -19.87 -6.11 -29.53
CA TYR A 165 -19.29 -6.27 -30.87
C TYR A 165 -17.75 -6.20 -30.84
N GLU A 166 -17.20 -5.18 -30.17
CA GLU A 166 -15.75 -5.01 -30.02
C GLU A 166 -15.12 -6.19 -29.28
N THR A 167 -15.72 -6.61 -28.15
CA THR A 167 -15.24 -7.75 -27.35
C THR A 167 -15.23 -9.05 -28.17
N ILE A 168 -16.26 -9.32 -28.99
CA ILE A 168 -16.25 -10.49 -29.90
C ILE A 168 -15.13 -10.36 -30.93
N SER A 169 -14.94 -9.18 -31.53
CA SER A 169 -13.89 -8.95 -32.53
C SER A 169 -12.48 -9.17 -31.96
N ASP A 170 -12.24 -8.75 -30.72
CA ASP A 170 -10.97 -8.92 -30.01
C ASP A 170 -10.76 -10.39 -29.58
N LEU A 171 -11.79 -11.08 -29.10
CA LEU A 171 -11.77 -12.53 -28.85
C LEU A 171 -11.47 -13.33 -30.13
N MET A 172 -12.11 -12.98 -31.25
CA MET A 172 -11.82 -13.59 -32.56
C MET A 172 -10.38 -13.33 -33.00
N THR A 173 -9.80 -12.17 -32.68
CA THR A 173 -8.41 -11.85 -33.02
C THR A 173 -7.43 -12.69 -32.21
N LEU A 174 -7.70 -12.91 -30.93
CA LEU A 174 -6.93 -13.85 -30.12
C LEU A 174 -7.08 -15.30 -30.62
N GLN A 175 -8.26 -15.69 -31.09
CA GLN A 175 -8.50 -17.01 -31.72
C GLN A 175 -7.70 -17.19 -33.03
N ASP A 176 -7.64 -16.17 -33.90
CA ASP A 176 -6.84 -16.21 -35.13
C ASP A 176 -5.33 -16.35 -34.82
N GLN A 177 -4.84 -15.73 -33.74
CA GLN A 177 -3.46 -15.89 -33.27
C GLN A 177 -3.18 -17.31 -32.75
N ILE A 178 -4.11 -17.93 -32.02
CA ILE A 178 -3.97 -19.34 -31.62
C ILE A 178 -3.91 -20.24 -32.85
N ASP A 179 -4.75 -20.01 -33.87
CA ASP A 179 -4.73 -20.77 -35.12
C ASP A 179 -3.42 -20.58 -35.92
N GLY A 180 -2.86 -19.37 -35.95
CA GLY A 180 -1.54 -19.10 -36.53
C GLY A 180 -0.43 -19.86 -35.79
N PHE A 181 -0.38 -19.72 -34.46
CA PHE A 181 0.66 -20.32 -33.64
C PHE A 181 0.61 -21.86 -33.61
N GLN A 182 -0.59 -22.47 -33.54
CA GLN A 182 -0.71 -23.93 -33.57
C GLN A 182 -0.23 -24.51 -34.91
N LYS A 183 -0.53 -23.87 -36.05
CA LYS A 183 -0.01 -24.27 -37.37
C LYS A 183 1.50 -24.21 -37.42
N LEU A 184 2.10 -23.17 -36.83
CA LEU A 184 3.55 -23.03 -36.71
C LEU A 184 4.16 -24.15 -35.84
N ILE A 185 3.51 -24.52 -34.73
CA ILE A 185 3.93 -25.66 -33.90
C ILE A 185 3.91 -26.98 -34.70
N PHE A 186 2.82 -27.26 -35.42
CA PHE A 186 2.71 -28.48 -36.25
C PHE A 186 3.74 -28.51 -37.39
N SER A 187 4.02 -27.38 -38.05
CA SER A 187 5.03 -27.32 -39.13
C SER A 187 6.46 -27.55 -38.62
N HIS A 188 6.72 -27.30 -37.35
CA HIS A 188 8.02 -27.52 -36.69
C HIS A 188 8.15 -28.91 -36.03
N PHE A 189 7.22 -29.84 -36.27
CA PHE A 189 7.36 -31.22 -35.79
C PHE A 189 8.48 -31.97 -36.53
N ARG A 190 9.43 -32.51 -35.77
CA ARG A 190 10.57 -33.26 -36.32
C ARG A 190 10.26 -34.75 -36.40
N SER A 191 10.42 -35.34 -37.58
CA SER A 191 10.30 -36.80 -37.77
C SER A 191 11.40 -37.53 -36.99
N GLY A 192 11.04 -38.59 -36.25
CA GLY A 192 11.99 -39.42 -35.49
C GLY A 192 12.52 -38.83 -34.18
N THR A 193 12.13 -37.60 -33.80
CA THR A 193 12.47 -36.99 -32.49
C THR A 193 11.24 -36.95 -31.57
N ASN A 194 11.43 -37.01 -30.26
CA ASN A 194 10.32 -36.82 -29.31
C ASN A 194 9.85 -35.36 -29.32
N ASN A 195 8.69 -35.09 -29.94
CA ASN A 195 8.11 -33.75 -30.03
C ASN A 195 7.38 -33.30 -28.75
N GLU A 196 7.49 -34.04 -27.64
CA GLU A 196 6.80 -33.81 -26.36
C GLU A 196 6.84 -32.35 -25.87
N CYS A 197 8.01 -31.71 -25.96
CA CYS A 197 8.17 -30.29 -25.58
C CYS A 197 7.29 -29.37 -26.46
N ARG A 198 7.34 -29.52 -27.79
CA ARG A 198 6.51 -28.77 -28.76
C ARG A 198 5.02 -29.04 -28.53
N ILE A 199 4.63 -30.31 -28.38
CA ILE A 199 3.25 -30.74 -28.12
C ILE A 199 2.73 -30.16 -26.80
N SER A 200 3.58 -29.98 -25.77
CA SER A 200 3.15 -29.44 -24.48
C SER A 200 2.72 -27.97 -24.53
N ALA A 201 3.10 -27.20 -25.57
CA ALA A 201 2.57 -25.86 -25.83
C ALA A 201 1.14 -25.87 -26.40
N LEU A 202 0.73 -26.94 -27.09
CA LEU A 202 -0.64 -27.08 -27.59
C LEU A 202 -1.66 -27.30 -26.46
N VAL A 203 -1.25 -27.86 -25.32
CA VAL A 203 -2.13 -28.13 -24.16
C VAL A 203 -2.85 -26.87 -23.66
N PRO A 204 -2.17 -25.76 -23.29
CA PRO A 204 -2.85 -24.53 -22.91
C PRO A 204 -3.61 -23.89 -24.08
N LEU A 205 -3.10 -23.97 -25.32
CA LEU A 205 -3.76 -23.41 -26.51
C LEU A 205 -5.13 -24.04 -26.78
N VAL A 206 -5.24 -25.38 -26.73
CA VAL A 206 -6.53 -26.11 -26.91
C VAL A 206 -7.55 -25.74 -25.84
N SER A 207 -7.10 -25.54 -24.59
CA SER A 207 -7.99 -25.10 -23.51
C SER A 207 -8.52 -23.68 -23.75
N GLU A 208 -7.63 -22.78 -24.17
CA GLU A 208 -7.94 -21.37 -24.39
C GLU A 208 -8.83 -21.16 -25.62
N SER A 209 -8.50 -21.81 -26.74
CA SER A 209 -9.29 -21.74 -27.97
C SER A 209 -10.73 -22.23 -27.76
N TYR A 210 -10.92 -23.21 -26.86
CA TYR A 210 -12.25 -23.72 -26.52
C TYR A 210 -13.02 -22.78 -25.59
N GLY A 211 -12.35 -22.17 -24.62
CA GLY A 211 -12.94 -21.12 -23.79
C GLY A 211 -13.42 -19.95 -24.65
N ILE A 212 -12.52 -19.37 -25.44
CA ILE A 212 -12.79 -18.28 -26.40
C ILE A 212 -13.95 -18.65 -27.34
N TYR A 213 -13.93 -19.85 -27.92
CA TYR A 213 -15.00 -20.32 -28.81
C TYR A 213 -16.38 -20.33 -28.13
N LYS A 214 -16.50 -20.88 -26.91
CA LYS A 214 -17.77 -20.86 -26.15
C LYS A 214 -18.25 -19.44 -25.85
N PHE A 215 -17.33 -18.54 -25.48
CA PHE A 215 -17.65 -17.13 -25.25
C PHE A 215 -18.20 -16.47 -26.53
N ILE A 216 -17.47 -16.56 -27.65
CA ILE A 216 -17.92 -16.02 -28.94
C ILE A 216 -19.30 -16.58 -29.32
N THR A 217 -19.51 -17.90 -29.27
CA THR A 217 -20.81 -18.52 -29.60
C THR A 217 -21.95 -17.96 -28.74
N SER A 218 -21.71 -17.78 -27.43
CA SER A 218 -22.75 -17.31 -26.52
C SER A 218 -22.98 -15.80 -26.59
N MET A 219 -21.94 -15.01 -26.81
CA MET A 219 -22.05 -13.56 -26.99
C MET A 219 -22.77 -13.26 -28.30
N LEU A 220 -22.40 -13.92 -29.40
CA LEU A 220 -23.01 -13.69 -30.71
C LEU A 220 -24.50 -14.07 -30.72
N ARG A 221 -24.88 -15.20 -30.09
CA ARG A 221 -26.30 -15.56 -29.85
C ARG A 221 -27.05 -14.51 -29.03
N ALA A 222 -26.45 -14.02 -27.94
CA ALA A 222 -27.06 -12.98 -27.12
C ALA A 222 -27.25 -11.67 -27.91
N MET A 223 -26.27 -11.28 -28.73
CA MET A 223 -26.37 -10.11 -29.60
C MET A 223 -27.48 -10.24 -30.65
N HIS A 224 -27.64 -11.41 -31.31
CA HIS A 224 -28.78 -11.63 -32.20
C HIS A 224 -30.12 -11.44 -31.47
N THR A 225 -30.23 -11.93 -30.23
CA THR A 225 -31.44 -11.79 -29.40
C THR A 225 -31.69 -10.33 -28.98
N THR A 226 -30.65 -9.56 -28.70
CA THR A 226 -30.77 -8.18 -28.17
C THR A 226 -30.92 -7.12 -29.26
N LEU A 227 -30.25 -7.28 -30.40
CA LEU A 227 -30.23 -6.27 -31.46
C LEU A 227 -31.42 -6.40 -32.42
N GLY A 228 -31.83 -7.63 -32.75
CA GLY A 228 -32.81 -7.90 -33.81
C GLY A 228 -32.39 -7.51 -35.23
N ASP A 229 -31.22 -6.87 -35.38
CA ASP A 229 -30.59 -6.51 -36.66
C ASP A 229 -29.55 -7.57 -37.04
N ASP A 230 -29.95 -8.46 -37.93
CA ASP A 230 -29.12 -9.52 -38.47
C ASP A 230 -28.08 -9.04 -39.51
N GLU A 231 -28.21 -7.83 -40.06
CA GLU A 231 -27.28 -7.33 -41.09
C GLU A 231 -25.98 -6.83 -40.45
N ALA A 232 -26.09 -6.06 -39.36
CA ALA A 232 -24.95 -5.55 -38.61
C ALA A 232 -24.00 -6.65 -38.08
N LEU A 233 -24.55 -7.81 -37.70
CA LEU A 233 -23.78 -8.94 -37.16
C LEU A 233 -23.23 -9.89 -38.25
N SER A 234 -23.58 -9.67 -39.52
CA SER A 234 -23.18 -10.53 -40.63
C SER A 234 -21.66 -10.72 -40.79
N PRO A 235 -20.81 -9.67 -40.63
CA PRO A 235 -19.34 -9.83 -40.69
C PRO A 235 -18.80 -10.73 -39.57
N LEU A 236 -19.36 -10.64 -38.36
CA LEU A 236 -18.98 -11.48 -37.23
C LEU A 236 -19.41 -12.94 -37.44
N ARG A 237 -20.61 -13.19 -37.97
CA ARG A 237 -21.04 -14.56 -38.34
C ARG A 237 -20.09 -15.18 -39.35
N GLY A 238 -19.76 -14.48 -40.45
CA GLY A 238 -18.84 -14.99 -41.47
C GLY A 238 -17.43 -15.30 -40.93
N ARG A 239 -16.91 -14.48 -40.01
CA ARG A 239 -15.63 -14.74 -39.32
C ARG A 239 -15.73 -15.91 -38.35
N TYR A 240 -16.82 -16.01 -37.60
CA TYR A 240 -17.09 -17.12 -36.67
C TYR A 240 -17.14 -18.46 -37.40
N ASP A 241 -17.87 -18.57 -38.51
CA ASP A 241 -17.98 -19.81 -39.30
C ASP A 241 -16.61 -20.23 -39.84
N ALA A 242 -15.85 -19.28 -40.39
CA ALA A 242 -14.49 -19.53 -40.86
C ALA A 242 -13.55 -20.00 -39.73
N GLN A 243 -13.67 -19.45 -38.52
CA GLN A 243 -12.92 -19.89 -37.34
C GLN A 243 -13.39 -21.27 -36.84
N HIS A 244 -14.68 -21.57 -36.90
CA HIS A 244 -15.23 -22.87 -36.51
C HIS A 244 -14.57 -24.01 -37.30
N TYR A 245 -14.56 -23.93 -38.64
CA TYR A 245 -13.93 -24.97 -39.46
C TYR A 245 -12.41 -25.11 -39.23
N ARG A 246 -11.70 -23.99 -39.00
CA ARG A 246 -10.28 -24.03 -38.60
C ARG A 246 -10.09 -24.74 -37.26
N LEU A 247 -10.98 -24.49 -36.30
CA LEU A 247 -10.93 -25.05 -34.96
C LEU A 247 -11.29 -26.55 -34.92
N VAL A 248 -12.28 -26.97 -35.71
CA VAL A 248 -12.59 -28.39 -35.98
C VAL A 248 -11.35 -29.11 -36.50
N ARG A 249 -10.65 -28.52 -37.48
CA ARG A 249 -9.40 -29.07 -38.03
C ARG A 249 -8.28 -29.11 -36.98
N PHE A 250 -8.08 -28.05 -36.20
CA PHE A 250 -7.07 -28.01 -35.14
C PHE A 250 -7.28 -29.12 -34.10
N TYR A 251 -8.53 -29.30 -33.63
CA TYR A 251 -8.86 -30.38 -32.69
C TYR A 251 -8.75 -31.77 -33.31
N TYR A 252 -9.05 -31.91 -34.61
CA TYR A 252 -8.78 -33.15 -35.34
C TYR A 252 -7.28 -33.46 -35.45
N GLU A 253 -6.43 -32.47 -35.72
CA GLU A 253 -4.97 -32.65 -35.79
C GLU A 253 -4.39 -33.00 -34.38
N CYS A 254 -4.84 -32.31 -33.33
CA CYS A 254 -4.55 -32.66 -31.93
C CYS A 254 -5.04 -34.06 -31.55
N SER A 255 -6.18 -34.47 -32.13
CA SER A 255 -6.71 -35.84 -32.28
C SER A 255 -5.70 -36.98 -32.20
N ASN A 256 -4.74 -36.85 -33.11
CA ASN A 256 -3.78 -37.88 -33.47
C ASN A 256 -2.58 -37.91 -32.52
N LEU A 257 -2.45 -36.91 -31.63
CA LEU A 257 -1.35 -36.78 -30.69
C LEU A 257 -1.62 -37.54 -29.40
N ARG A 258 -1.12 -38.78 -29.31
CA ARG A 258 -1.24 -39.65 -28.13
C ARG A 258 -0.77 -38.99 -26.82
N TYR A 259 0.29 -38.18 -26.89
CA TYR A 259 0.78 -37.47 -25.70
C TYR A 259 -0.22 -36.40 -25.22
N LEU A 260 -0.76 -35.59 -26.14
CA LEU A 260 -1.71 -34.52 -25.81
C LEU A 260 -3.03 -35.09 -25.27
N THR A 261 -3.57 -36.12 -25.92
CA THR A 261 -4.80 -36.82 -25.49
C THR A 261 -4.66 -37.53 -24.14
N SER A 262 -3.44 -37.84 -23.69
CA SER A 262 -3.17 -38.34 -22.33
C SER A 262 -3.17 -37.26 -21.24
N LEU A 263 -3.06 -35.98 -21.64
CA LEU A 263 -2.98 -34.84 -20.72
C LEU A 263 -4.31 -34.08 -20.60
N ILE A 264 -5.06 -33.94 -21.70
CA ILE A 264 -6.33 -33.23 -21.78
C ILE A 264 -7.33 -33.97 -22.68
N THR A 265 -8.61 -33.86 -22.34
CA THR A 265 -9.70 -34.26 -23.23
C THR A 265 -9.88 -33.19 -24.30
N ILE A 266 -9.69 -33.54 -25.56
CA ILE A 266 -9.86 -32.61 -26.68
C ILE A 266 -11.36 -32.37 -26.89
N PRO A 267 -11.83 -31.11 -26.97
CA PRO A 267 -13.22 -30.78 -27.26
C PRO A 267 -13.64 -31.32 -28.63
N LYS A 268 -14.85 -31.90 -28.69
CA LYS A 268 -15.46 -32.34 -29.95
C LYS A 268 -16.46 -31.27 -30.40
N LEU A 269 -16.11 -30.56 -31.46
CA LEU A 269 -17.03 -29.66 -32.15
C LEU A 269 -17.87 -30.43 -33.19
N PRO A 270 -19.08 -29.95 -33.53
CA PRO A 270 -19.80 -30.43 -34.71
C PRO A 270 -19.01 -30.17 -35.99
N GLN A 271 -19.43 -30.77 -37.12
CA GLN A 271 -18.82 -30.48 -38.43
C GLN A 271 -19.24 -29.11 -38.96
N ASP A 272 -20.53 -28.79 -38.82
CA ASP A 272 -21.12 -27.52 -39.21
C ASP A 272 -21.22 -26.58 -37.98
N PRO A 273 -21.02 -25.26 -38.15
CA PRO A 273 -21.14 -24.30 -37.07
C PRO A 273 -22.57 -24.33 -36.48
N PRO A 274 -22.71 -24.26 -35.14
CA PRO A 274 -24.03 -24.29 -34.51
C PRO A 274 -24.80 -23.02 -34.87
N ASN A 275 -26.10 -23.16 -35.16
CA ASN A 275 -26.97 -22.04 -35.50
C ASN A 275 -26.91 -20.95 -34.40
N LEU A 276 -26.84 -19.70 -34.83
CA LEU A 276 -26.69 -18.51 -33.97
C LEU A 276 -27.99 -17.72 -33.80
N ILE A 277 -28.99 -17.96 -34.65
CA ILE A 277 -30.19 -17.12 -34.82
C ILE A 277 -31.47 -17.84 -34.34
N GLY A 278 -31.47 -19.18 -34.32
CA GLY A 278 -32.64 -19.97 -33.91
C GLY A 278 -32.57 -20.52 -32.49
N GLU A 279 -33.72 -20.54 -31.80
CA GLU A 279 -34.00 -21.53 -30.75
C GLU A 279 -34.13 -22.93 -31.38
N ASP A 280 -33.89 -23.98 -30.62
CA ASP A 280 -33.67 -25.35 -31.14
C ASP A 280 -34.90 -25.94 -31.87
N GLU A 281 -34.71 -26.32 -33.14
CA GLU A 281 -35.56 -27.36 -33.76
C GLU A 281 -34.75 -28.30 -34.69
N ALA A 282 -34.95 -29.61 -34.49
CA ALA A 282 -34.50 -30.75 -35.30
C ALA A 282 -32.98 -30.98 -35.52
N ALA A 283 -32.43 -31.98 -34.82
CA ALA A 283 -31.21 -32.68 -35.22
C ALA A 283 -31.44 -33.50 -36.53
N PRO A 284 -30.39 -33.73 -37.35
CA PRO A 284 -30.56 -34.26 -38.70
C PRO A 284 -30.72 -35.79 -38.74
N ALA A 285 -31.68 -36.27 -39.54
CA ALA A 285 -31.77 -37.66 -39.99
C ALA A 285 -31.21 -37.79 -41.41
N LEU A 286 -30.25 -38.70 -41.62
CA LEU A 286 -29.62 -38.98 -42.92
C LEU A 286 -29.87 -40.43 -43.38
N PRO A 287 -29.74 -40.74 -44.69
CA PRO A 287 -30.66 -41.65 -45.37
C PRO A 287 -30.19 -43.10 -45.48
N ALA A 288 -31.10 -43.98 -45.91
CA ALA A 288 -30.90 -45.43 -45.95
C ALA A 288 -30.66 -46.02 -47.36
N ARG A 289 -29.64 -46.90 -47.44
CA ARG A 289 -29.48 -48.04 -48.39
C ARG A 289 -29.11 -47.67 -49.86
N PRO A 290 -28.14 -48.37 -50.51
CA PRO A 290 -28.31 -49.75 -51.02
C PRO A 290 -27.48 -50.84 -50.33
N LYS A 291 -27.91 -52.10 -50.43
CA LYS A 291 -27.03 -53.28 -50.22
C LYS A 291 -26.73 -53.87 -51.60
N ASN A 292 -25.47 -54.22 -51.88
CA ASN A 292 -25.09 -55.08 -53.00
C ASN A 292 -24.31 -56.29 -52.48
N ALA A 293 -24.75 -57.49 -52.87
CA ALA A 293 -24.00 -58.73 -52.82
C ALA A 293 -24.69 -59.73 -53.76
N GLU A 294 -24.00 -60.20 -54.79
CA GLU A 294 -23.77 -61.62 -55.09
C GLU A 294 -22.97 -61.79 -56.40
N ILE A 295 -22.38 -62.98 -56.57
CA ILE A 295 -21.36 -63.33 -57.56
C ILE A 295 -21.79 -64.67 -58.23
N THR A 296 -21.59 -64.87 -59.54
CA THR A 296 -20.90 -66.04 -60.15
C THR A 296 -21.12 -66.28 -61.67
N LYS A 297 -20.07 -66.85 -62.31
CA LYS A 297 -20.04 -67.68 -63.56
C LYS A 297 -20.19 -66.93 -64.92
N PRO A 298 -19.46 -67.36 -65.99
CA PRO A 298 -19.74 -68.60 -66.74
C PRO A 298 -18.51 -69.49 -67.13
N LYS A 299 -18.72 -70.51 -67.98
CA LYS A 299 -17.81 -71.59 -68.43
C LYS A 299 -17.56 -71.53 -69.96
N THR A 300 -16.46 -72.15 -70.45
CA THR A 300 -16.18 -72.44 -71.90
C THR A 300 -15.41 -73.76 -72.12
N PRO A 301 -15.61 -74.46 -73.26
CA PRO A 301 -14.71 -75.48 -73.87
C PRO A 301 -14.65 -75.38 -75.42
N PRO A 302 -14.16 -76.35 -76.26
CA PRO A 302 -12.98 -77.27 -76.26
C PRO A 302 -12.20 -77.25 -77.64
N VAL A 303 -11.35 -78.28 -77.95
CA VAL A 303 -11.18 -79.04 -79.26
C VAL A 303 -9.72 -79.53 -79.54
N GLN A 304 -9.53 -80.78 -80.01
CA GLN A 304 -8.61 -81.23 -81.13
C GLN A 304 -8.55 -82.77 -81.36
N GLU A 305 -8.20 -83.24 -82.58
CA GLU A 305 -8.22 -84.66 -83.05
C GLU A 305 -6.99 -85.11 -83.91
N SER A 306 -6.60 -86.40 -83.79
CA SER A 306 -6.21 -87.45 -84.79
C SER A 306 -5.09 -87.33 -85.88
N ALA A 307 -4.43 -88.47 -86.22
CA ALA A 307 -3.61 -88.72 -87.44
C ALA A 307 -3.21 -90.23 -87.68
N ASP A 308 -3.07 -90.69 -88.94
CA ASP A 308 -2.24 -91.85 -89.50
C ASP A 308 -2.38 -91.95 -91.07
N PRO A 309 -1.44 -92.46 -91.95
CA PRO A 309 -1.38 -93.89 -92.44
C PRO A 309 -0.06 -94.42 -93.20
N GLU A 310 -0.08 -95.59 -93.90
CA GLU A 310 1.03 -96.36 -94.60
C GLU A 310 0.93 -96.57 -96.19
N PRO A 311 1.95 -97.14 -96.93
CA PRO A 311 1.90 -97.40 -98.42
C PRO A 311 2.66 -98.63 -99.12
N ILE A 312 2.41 -98.85 -100.46
CA ILE A 312 3.29 -99.38 -101.61
C ILE A 312 3.44 -100.91 -102.04
N ASN A 313 3.31 -101.28 -103.36
CA ASN A 313 4.38 -101.73 -104.36
C ASN A 313 3.96 -102.42 -105.74
N GLU A 314 4.90 -102.62 -106.69
CA GLU A 314 4.75 -102.99 -108.15
C GLU A 314 5.32 -104.37 -108.68
N PHE A 315 5.34 -104.65 -110.01
CA PHE A 315 5.68 -105.95 -110.69
C PHE A 315 6.56 -105.85 -112.01
N TRP A 316 6.89 -107.00 -112.64
CA TRP A 316 8.12 -107.29 -113.43
C TRP A 316 8.10 -107.32 -114.98
N LYS A 317 9.34 -107.37 -115.53
CA LYS A 317 9.78 -107.70 -116.91
C LYS A 317 9.72 -109.24 -117.17
N ASN A 318 10.20 -109.88 -118.25
CA ASN A 318 11.05 -109.56 -119.42
C ASN A 318 10.89 -110.65 -120.51
N GLU A 319 11.25 -110.43 -121.79
CA GLU A 319 11.81 -111.40 -122.79
C GLU A 319 11.99 -110.72 -124.19
N GLN A 320 12.68 -111.21 -125.23
CA GLN A 320 13.67 -112.29 -125.46
C GLN A 320 14.69 -111.83 -126.55
N ALA A 321 15.88 -112.43 -126.66
CA ALA A 321 16.90 -112.09 -127.68
C ALA A 321 17.50 -113.31 -128.42
N ARG A 322 16.91 -113.74 -129.56
CA ARG A 322 17.47 -114.84 -130.40
C ARG A 322 17.38 -114.71 -131.93
N GLN A 323 16.73 -113.69 -132.51
CA GLN A 323 16.72 -113.47 -133.97
C GLN A 323 17.96 -112.67 -134.48
N GLN A 324 19.10 -112.83 -133.81
CA GLN A 324 20.13 -111.79 -133.73
C GLN A 324 21.21 -111.83 -134.82
N GLU A 325 21.28 -112.87 -135.64
CA GLU A 325 22.41 -113.09 -136.56
C GLU A 325 22.08 -112.86 -138.05
N GLU A 326 20.86 -113.17 -138.52
CA GLU A 326 20.41 -112.74 -139.86
C GLU A 326 20.13 -111.24 -139.91
N TYR A 327 19.70 -110.67 -138.77
CA TYR A 327 19.54 -109.22 -138.60
C TYR A 327 20.88 -108.47 -138.74
N ALA A 328 22.06 -109.12 -138.64
CA ALA A 328 23.37 -108.46 -138.60
C ALA A 328 23.81 -107.81 -139.93
N ALA A 329 23.45 -108.39 -141.08
CA ALA A 329 23.81 -107.82 -142.39
C ALA A 329 22.87 -106.67 -142.80
N GLU A 330 21.58 -106.81 -142.49
CA GLU A 330 20.60 -105.73 -142.63
C GLU A 330 20.84 -104.61 -141.58
N GLN A 331 21.32 -104.98 -140.38
CA GLN A 331 21.82 -104.06 -139.35
C GLN A 331 22.92 -103.17 -139.87
N ALA A 332 23.87 -103.59 -140.72
CA ALA A 332 24.91 -102.68 -141.18
C ALA A 332 24.33 -101.50 -142.00
N ARG A 333 23.31 -101.75 -142.83
CA ARG A 333 22.65 -100.69 -143.63
C ARG A 333 21.64 -99.89 -142.82
N LEU A 334 20.92 -100.54 -141.91
CA LEU A 334 20.09 -99.87 -140.91
C LEU A 334 20.95 -99.05 -139.94
N GLN A 335 22.13 -99.50 -139.54
CA GLN A 335 23.07 -98.78 -138.66
C GLN A 335 23.56 -97.51 -139.33
N ALA A 336 23.92 -97.53 -140.63
CA ALA A 336 24.28 -96.28 -141.30
C ALA A 336 23.14 -95.24 -141.30
N GLN A 337 21.89 -95.67 -141.47
CA GLN A 337 20.72 -94.79 -141.35
C GLN A 337 20.39 -94.42 -139.89
N TRP A 338 20.62 -95.34 -138.95
CA TRP A 338 20.33 -95.19 -137.53
C TRP A 338 21.38 -94.33 -136.84
N GLU A 339 22.65 -94.40 -137.21
CA GLU A 339 23.72 -93.48 -136.78
C GLU A 339 23.44 -92.06 -137.28
N ASP A 340 22.95 -91.88 -138.51
CA ASP A 340 22.62 -90.54 -139.01
C ASP A 340 21.34 -89.98 -138.35
N ALA A 341 20.33 -90.82 -138.15
CA ALA A 341 19.14 -90.50 -137.36
C ALA A 341 19.48 -90.24 -135.88
N GLN A 342 20.40 -91.00 -135.29
CA GLN A 342 20.87 -90.84 -133.90
C GLN A 342 21.72 -89.58 -133.77
N ARG A 343 22.53 -89.22 -134.76
CA ARG A 343 23.22 -87.91 -134.81
C ARG A 343 22.23 -86.75 -134.89
N GLN A 344 21.18 -86.86 -135.71
CA GLN A 344 20.10 -85.87 -135.72
C GLN A 344 19.33 -85.82 -134.39
N GLN A 345 19.03 -86.96 -133.78
CA GLN A 345 18.33 -87.04 -132.51
C GLN A 345 19.18 -86.47 -131.37
N GLN A 346 20.47 -86.82 -131.29
CA GLN A 346 21.42 -86.22 -130.35
C GLN A 346 21.60 -84.71 -130.58
N ALA A 347 21.60 -84.24 -131.84
CA ALA A 347 21.63 -82.81 -132.13
C ALA A 347 20.34 -82.09 -131.66
N GLN A 348 19.16 -82.72 -131.83
CA GLN A 348 17.89 -82.20 -131.33
C GLN A 348 17.76 -82.28 -129.80
N ASP A 349 18.29 -83.31 -129.16
CA ASP A 349 18.31 -83.45 -127.71
C ASP A 349 19.29 -82.43 -127.08
N MET A 350 20.46 -82.22 -127.69
CA MET A 350 21.40 -81.15 -127.30
C MET A 350 20.82 -79.75 -127.53
N ALA A 351 20.03 -79.55 -128.60
CA ALA A 351 19.30 -78.30 -128.82
C ALA A 351 18.23 -78.08 -127.73
N ARG A 352 17.38 -79.09 -127.46
CA ARG A 352 16.37 -79.02 -126.39
C ARG A 352 16.98 -78.85 -125.00
N GLN A 353 18.14 -79.45 -124.72
CA GLN A 353 18.87 -79.21 -123.46
C GLN A 353 19.34 -77.76 -123.35
N ARG A 354 19.91 -77.18 -124.42
CA ARG A 354 20.30 -75.76 -124.43
C ARG A 354 19.09 -74.82 -124.27
N GLU A 355 18.00 -75.08 -124.98
CA GLU A 355 16.76 -74.30 -124.85
C GLU A 355 16.18 -74.38 -123.42
N PHE A 356 16.26 -75.55 -122.78
CA PHE A 356 15.83 -75.74 -121.39
C PHE A 356 16.77 -75.04 -120.39
N GLU A 357 18.09 -75.11 -120.59
CA GLU A 357 19.07 -74.36 -119.78
C GLU A 357 18.93 -72.85 -119.96
N GLU A 358 18.65 -72.36 -121.17
CA GLU A 358 18.38 -70.94 -121.44
C GLU A 358 17.06 -70.49 -120.80
N GLN A 359 15.97 -71.28 -120.88
CA GLN A 359 14.73 -70.99 -120.15
C GLN A 359 14.95 -70.95 -118.64
N GLN A 360 15.69 -71.91 -118.09
CA GLN A 360 15.97 -71.98 -116.65
C GLN A 360 16.85 -70.79 -116.18
N ARG A 361 17.82 -70.37 -117.00
CA ARG A 361 18.61 -69.15 -116.76
C ARG A 361 17.76 -67.88 -116.80
N LEU A 362 16.93 -67.71 -117.83
CA LEU A 362 16.03 -66.56 -117.97
C LEU A 362 15.02 -66.47 -116.80
N GLN A 363 14.52 -67.61 -116.33
CA GLN A 363 13.60 -67.66 -115.19
C GLN A 363 14.31 -67.32 -113.87
N ALA A 364 15.54 -67.80 -113.66
CA ALA A 364 16.36 -67.44 -112.52
C ALA A 364 16.76 -65.94 -112.53
N GLU A 365 17.05 -65.38 -113.70
CA GLU A 365 17.39 -63.96 -113.86
C GLU A 365 16.17 -63.06 -113.58
N GLN A 366 14.97 -63.42 -114.07
CA GLN A 366 13.72 -62.73 -113.70
C GLN A 366 13.48 -62.76 -112.19
N GLN A 367 13.63 -63.91 -111.53
CA GLN A 367 13.46 -64.00 -110.07
C GLN A 367 14.46 -63.12 -109.32
N ARG A 368 15.72 -63.05 -109.78
CA ARG A 368 16.75 -62.20 -109.17
C ARG A 368 16.43 -60.71 -109.31
N LEU A 369 15.99 -60.27 -110.51
CA LEU A 369 15.56 -58.89 -110.76
C LEU A 369 14.33 -58.51 -109.94
N GLN A 370 13.39 -59.43 -109.76
CA GLN A 370 12.18 -59.20 -108.97
C GLN A 370 12.49 -59.07 -107.47
N LEU A 371 13.41 -59.89 -106.94
CA LEU A 371 13.97 -59.73 -105.59
C LEU A 371 14.70 -58.39 -105.41
N GLU A 372 15.52 -57.98 -106.39
CA GLU A 372 16.26 -56.71 -106.34
C GLU A 372 15.31 -55.49 -106.39
N GLN A 373 14.23 -55.56 -107.18
CA GLN A 373 13.17 -54.54 -107.18
C GLN A 373 12.43 -54.48 -105.85
N LEU A 374 12.04 -55.62 -105.27
CA LEU A 374 11.34 -55.67 -103.98
C LEU A 374 12.21 -55.08 -102.86
N GLN A 375 13.51 -55.39 -102.86
CA GLN A 375 14.45 -54.84 -101.87
C GLN A 375 14.63 -53.32 -102.03
N ARG A 376 14.69 -52.80 -103.27
CA ARG A 376 14.70 -51.36 -103.53
C ARG A 376 13.40 -50.68 -103.08
N GLN A 377 12.24 -51.31 -103.30
CA GLN A 377 10.94 -50.78 -102.87
C GLN A 377 10.87 -50.70 -101.33
N GLN A 378 11.23 -51.77 -100.61
CA GLN A 378 11.27 -51.75 -99.14
C GLN A 378 12.19 -50.65 -98.59
N PHE A 379 13.37 -50.45 -99.19
CA PHE A 379 14.29 -49.41 -98.75
C PHE A 379 13.76 -47.99 -99.03
N ALA A 380 13.06 -47.80 -100.16
CA ALA A 380 12.38 -46.55 -100.49
C ALA A 380 11.23 -46.25 -99.52
N GLU A 381 10.36 -47.24 -99.23
CA GLU A 381 9.26 -47.11 -98.27
C GLU A 381 9.76 -46.81 -96.85
N GLN A 382 10.82 -47.47 -96.36
CA GLN A 382 11.43 -47.16 -95.07
C GLN A 382 11.98 -45.73 -95.01
N THR A 383 12.62 -45.27 -96.09
CA THR A 383 13.18 -43.92 -96.17
C THR A 383 12.08 -42.87 -96.20
N GLN A 384 11.02 -43.11 -96.97
CA GLN A 384 9.86 -42.22 -97.08
C GLN A 384 9.04 -42.18 -95.79
N GLY A 385 8.89 -43.32 -95.09
CA GLY A 385 8.27 -43.40 -93.77
C GLY A 385 9.01 -42.54 -92.73
N ARG A 386 10.34 -42.67 -92.63
CA ARG A 386 11.16 -41.82 -91.75
C ARG A 386 11.09 -40.33 -92.12
N MET A 387 11.04 -40.00 -93.41
CA MET A 387 10.89 -38.62 -93.86
C MET A 387 9.53 -38.04 -93.41
N ALA A 388 8.44 -38.79 -93.57
CA ALA A 388 7.11 -38.40 -93.14
C ALA A 388 6.98 -38.29 -91.60
N GLU A 389 7.67 -39.15 -90.84
CA GLU A 389 7.78 -39.03 -89.37
C GLU A 389 8.48 -37.73 -88.97
N LEU A 390 9.64 -37.42 -89.57
CA LEU A 390 10.39 -36.19 -89.29
C LEU A 390 9.63 -34.92 -89.71
N GLU A 391 8.90 -34.93 -90.82
CA GLU A 391 8.02 -33.81 -91.22
C GLU A 391 6.89 -33.60 -90.22
N ARG A 392 6.27 -34.68 -89.74
CA ARG A 392 5.21 -34.65 -88.71
C ARG A 392 5.73 -34.17 -87.35
N GLU A 393 6.93 -34.55 -86.95
CA GLU A 393 7.61 -34.01 -85.77
C GLU A 393 7.92 -32.51 -85.93
N ASN A 394 8.38 -32.07 -87.10
CA ASN A 394 8.64 -30.65 -87.36
C ASN A 394 7.36 -29.80 -87.28
N LEU A 395 6.25 -30.31 -87.84
CA LEU A 395 4.94 -29.66 -87.74
C LEU A 395 4.43 -29.58 -86.29
N ASN A 396 4.57 -30.66 -85.51
CA ASN A 396 4.22 -30.66 -84.09
C ASN A 396 5.08 -29.66 -83.28
N ALA A 397 6.39 -29.61 -83.54
CA ALA A 397 7.30 -28.67 -82.86
C ALA A 397 6.94 -27.20 -83.18
N ARG A 398 6.58 -26.89 -84.42
CA ARG A 398 6.09 -25.55 -84.80
C ARG A 398 4.77 -25.20 -84.11
N ALA A 399 3.82 -26.15 -84.06
CA ALA A 399 2.53 -25.95 -83.40
C ALA A 399 2.66 -25.79 -81.87
N GLN A 400 3.66 -26.43 -81.25
CA GLN A 400 4.02 -26.17 -79.84
C GLN A 400 4.61 -24.76 -79.69
N TYR A 401 5.59 -24.39 -80.51
CA TYR A 401 6.22 -23.07 -80.46
C TYR A 401 5.23 -21.91 -80.63
N GLU A 402 4.24 -22.03 -81.52
CA GLU A 402 3.16 -21.04 -81.66
C GLU A 402 2.26 -20.95 -80.42
N ARG A 403 1.95 -22.07 -79.76
CA ARG A 403 1.19 -22.07 -78.50
C ARG A 403 1.97 -21.44 -77.37
N ASP A 404 3.26 -21.73 -77.27
CA ASP A 404 4.14 -21.17 -76.23
C ASP A 404 4.35 -19.67 -76.43
N GLN A 405 4.51 -19.21 -77.68
CA GLN A 405 4.48 -17.78 -78.05
C GLN A 405 3.18 -17.09 -77.61
N LEU A 406 2.03 -17.69 -77.91
CA LEU A 406 0.72 -17.12 -77.54
C LEU A 406 0.53 -17.06 -76.02
N MET A 407 0.98 -18.10 -75.32
CA MET A 407 0.96 -18.19 -73.85
C MET A 407 1.86 -17.11 -73.21
N LEU A 408 3.08 -16.91 -73.73
CA LEU A 408 3.99 -15.85 -73.29
C LEU A 408 3.38 -14.44 -73.47
N GLN A 409 2.70 -14.18 -74.59
CA GLN A 409 2.01 -12.91 -74.82
C GLN A 409 0.85 -12.68 -73.83
N GLN A 410 0.09 -13.72 -73.49
CA GLN A 410 -0.95 -13.64 -72.47
C GLN A 410 -0.38 -13.35 -71.08
N TYR A 411 0.76 -13.96 -70.72
CA TYR A 411 1.44 -13.66 -69.46
C TYR A 411 2.00 -12.22 -69.41
N ASP A 412 2.60 -11.72 -70.49
CA ASP A 412 3.09 -10.32 -70.56
C ASP A 412 1.96 -9.29 -70.45
N GLN A 413 0.83 -9.52 -71.13
CA GLN A 413 -0.37 -8.69 -70.97
C GLN A 413 -0.91 -8.72 -69.53
N ARG A 414 -0.95 -9.89 -68.90
CA ARG A 414 -1.41 -10.04 -67.52
C ARG A 414 -0.45 -9.43 -66.50
N MET A 415 0.86 -9.52 -66.73
CA MET A 415 1.88 -8.80 -65.96
C MET A 415 1.64 -7.29 -66.00
N LYS A 416 1.52 -6.71 -67.20
CA LYS A 416 1.27 -5.27 -67.38
C LYS A 416 -0.05 -4.81 -66.75
N ALA A 417 -1.10 -5.63 -66.82
CA ALA A 417 -2.37 -5.33 -66.13
C ALA A 417 -2.19 -5.30 -64.60
N LEU A 418 -1.51 -6.31 -64.03
CA LEU A 418 -1.22 -6.38 -62.59
C LEU A 418 -0.28 -5.26 -62.11
N GLU A 419 0.74 -4.89 -62.90
CA GLU A 419 1.59 -3.73 -62.62
C GLU A 419 0.79 -2.42 -62.64
N GLY A 420 -0.16 -2.29 -63.57
CA GLY A 420 -1.09 -1.15 -63.63
C GLY A 420 -1.99 -1.07 -62.38
N GLU A 421 -2.64 -2.18 -62.02
CA GLU A 421 -3.47 -2.29 -60.82
C GLU A 421 -2.66 -1.99 -59.55
N LEU A 422 -1.45 -2.54 -59.42
CA LEU A 422 -0.59 -2.37 -58.24
C LEU A 422 -0.11 -0.92 -58.10
N ASN A 423 0.22 -0.24 -59.21
CA ASN A 423 0.53 1.20 -59.19
C ASN A 423 -0.69 2.04 -58.80
N GLN A 424 -1.89 1.70 -59.29
CA GLN A 424 -3.13 2.41 -58.96
C GLN A 424 -3.53 2.20 -57.49
N LEU A 425 -3.32 0.99 -56.96
CA LEU A 425 -3.54 0.64 -55.56
C LEU A 425 -2.54 1.38 -54.65
N ASN A 426 -1.27 1.49 -55.06
CA ASN A 426 -0.23 2.24 -54.35
C ASN A 426 -0.55 3.75 -54.30
N ALA A 427 -1.04 4.33 -55.41
CA ALA A 427 -1.49 5.73 -55.45
C ALA A 427 -2.69 5.97 -54.51
N ASN A 428 -3.70 5.09 -54.53
CA ASN A 428 -4.83 5.14 -53.61
C ASN A 428 -4.39 4.99 -52.14
N PHE A 429 -3.41 4.12 -51.86
CA PHE A 429 -2.86 3.94 -50.53
C PHE A 429 -2.15 5.20 -50.02
N GLN A 430 -1.30 5.84 -50.85
CA GLN A 430 -0.67 7.12 -50.50
C GLN A 430 -1.72 8.22 -50.24
N GLN A 431 -2.78 8.29 -51.03
CA GLN A 431 -3.84 9.27 -50.84
C GLN A 431 -4.65 9.04 -49.55
N GLN A 432 -4.95 7.77 -49.21
CA GLN A 432 -5.53 7.43 -47.90
C GLN A 432 -4.58 7.71 -46.74
N GLN A 433 -3.29 7.46 -46.90
CA GLN A 433 -2.29 7.70 -45.87
C GLN A 433 -2.18 9.20 -45.55
N GLY A 434 -2.10 10.07 -46.56
CA GLY A 434 -2.15 11.52 -46.37
C GLY A 434 -3.44 11.99 -45.69
N SER A 435 -4.60 11.47 -46.09
CA SER A 435 -5.87 11.80 -45.43
C SER A 435 -5.93 11.36 -43.96
N ARG A 436 -5.28 10.25 -43.60
CA ARG A 436 -5.18 9.80 -42.20
C ARG A 436 -4.19 10.66 -41.42
N ASP A 437 -3.07 11.07 -42.02
CA ASP A 437 -2.08 11.94 -41.38
C ASP A 437 -2.67 13.33 -41.07
N ASP A 438 -3.45 13.91 -41.98
CA ASP A 438 -4.21 15.15 -41.72
C ASP A 438 -5.23 14.99 -40.59
N GLN A 439 -5.93 13.85 -40.54
CA GLN A 439 -6.90 13.54 -39.49
C GLN A 439 -6.22 13.33 -38.12
N ILE A 440 -5.07 12.65 -38.09
CA ILE A 440 -4.21 12.51 -36.90
C ILE A 440 -3.73 13.89 -36.43
N ARG A 441 -3.34 14.77 -37.35
CA ARG A 441 -2.87 16.12 -37.04
C ARG A 441 -3.98 16.98 -36.41
N ALA A 442 -5.19 16.92 -36.97
CA ALA A 442 -6.36 17.59 -36.40
C ALA A 442 -6.70 17.07 -34.99
N LEU A 443 -6.63 15.74 -34.77
CA LEU A 443 -6.84 15.14 -33.46
C LEU A 443 -5.76 15.54 -32.44
N GLN A 444 -4.48 15.59 -32.85
CA GLN A 444 -3.39 16.08 -32.00
C GLN A 444 -3.59 17.55 -31.60
N GLU A 445 -4.08 18.40 -32.51
CA GLU A 445 -4.35 19.81 -32.23
C GLU A 445 -5.54 19.99 -31.26
N GLN A 446 -6.58 19.15 -31.36
CA GLN A 446 -7.66 19.06 -30.37
C GLN A 446 -7.15 18.58 -29.00
N VAL A 447 -6.34 17.52 -28.95
CA VAL A 447 -5.74 17.02 -27.69
C VAL A 447 -4.87 18.09 -27.03
N ASN A 448 -4.09 18.84 -27.82
CA ASN A 448 -3.28 19.95 -27.32
C ASN A 448 -4.17 21.10 -26.78
N THR A 449 -5.25 21.47 -27.46
CA THR A 449 -6.18 22.50 -26.92
C THR A 449 -6.88 22.04 -25.66
N TRP A 450 -7.28 20.77 -25.55
CA TRP A 450 -7.81 20.21 -24.29
C TRP A 450 -6.76 20.22 -23.18
N ARG A 451 -5.52 19.81 -23.45
CA ARG A 451 -4.41 19.87 -22.49
C ARG A 451 -4.21 21.29 -21.96
N THR A 452 -4.19 22.30 -22.81
CA THR A 452 -4.06 23.71 -22.40
C THR A 452 -5.24 24.17 -21.55
N LYS A 453 -6.47 23.76 -21.88
CA LYS A 453 -7.67 24.03 -21.05
C LYS A 453 -7.58 23.39 -19.67
N TYR A 454 -7.19 22.11 -19.59
CA TYR A 454 -7.03 21.40 -18.32
C TYR A 454 -5.87 21.97 -17.48
N GLU A 455 -4.78 22.40 -18.10
CA GLU A 455 -3.66 23.03 -17.39
C GLU A 455 -4.04 24.43 -16.85
N ALA A 456 -4.79 25.21 -17.62
CA ALA A 456 -5.37 26.48 -17.14
C ALA A 456 -6.35 26.26 -15.99
N LEU A 457 -7.22 25.25 -16.09
CA LEU A 457 -8.16 24.87 -15.03
C LEU A 457 -7.43 24.41 -13.76
N ALA A 458 -6.37 23.61 -13.89
CA ALA A 458 -5.54 23.16 -12.77
C ALA A 458 -4.83 24.34 -12.08
N LYS A 459 -4.33 25.33 -12.84
CA LYS A 459 -3.78 26.58 -12.30
C LYS A 459 -4.85 27.36 -11.53
N LEU A 460 -6.06 27.46 -12.06
CA LEU A 460 -7.18 28.16 -11.41
C LEU A 460 -7.63 27.46 -10.11
N TYR A 461 -7.70 26.12 -10.09
CA TYR A 461 -7.92 25.35 -8.85
C TYR A 461 -6.79 25.54 -7.83
N SER A 462 -5.53 25.61 -8.28
CA SER A 462 -4.39 25.87 -7.40
C SER A 462 -4.42 27.28 -6.81
N GLN A 463 -4.83 28.29 -7.59
CA GLN A 463 -5.04 29.66 -7.14
C GLN A 463 -6.17 29.72 -6.11
N LEU A 464 -7.36 29.17 -6.44
CA LEU A 464 -8.51 29.15 -5.53
C LEU A 464 -8.19 28.43 -4.21
N ARG A 465 -7.43 27.33 -4.26
CA ARG A 465 -6.94 26.64 -3.05
C ARG A 465 -6.00 27.52 -2.23
N HIS A 466 -5.13 28.30 -2.87
CA HIS A 466 -4.22 29.21 -2.19
C HIS A 466 -4.98 30.37 -1.54
N GLU A 467 -5.91 31.01 -2.26
CA GLU A 467 -6.80 32.04 -1.72
C GLU A 467 -7.64 31.52 -0.55
N HIS A 468 -8.20 30.31 -0.65
CA HIS A 468 -8.94 29.68 0.44
C HIS A 468 -8.07 29.43 1.68
N LEU A 469 -6.80 29.02 1.51
CA LEU A 469 -5.83 28.88 2.60
C LEU A 469 -5.46 30.22 3.23
N GLU A 470 -5.28 31.28 2.43
CA GLU A 470 -5.08 32.64 2.95
C GLU A 470 -6.30 33.13 3.72
N LEU A 471 -7.53 32.93 3.20
CA LEU A 471 -8.76 33.31 3.90
C LEU A 471 -8.88 32.56 5.23
N LEU A 472 -8.52 31.27 5.29
CA LEU A 472 -8.46 30.50 6.54
C LEU A 472 -7.45 31.08 7.54
N GLN A 473 -6.26 31.49 7.08
CA GLN A 473 -5.27 32.15 7.94
C GLN A 473 -5.77 33.53 8.43
N LYS A 474 -6.36 34.33 7.55
CA LYS A 474 -6.98 35.63 7.87
C LYS A 474 -8.12 35.46 8.87
N PHE A 475 -9.01 34.48 8.66
CA PHE A 475 -10.09 34.12 9.57
C PHE A 475 -9.58 33.70 10.95
N LYS A 476 -8.58 32.80 11.01
CA LYS A 476 -7.93 32.40 12.28
C LYS A 476 -7.27 33.60 12.98
N GLY A 477 -6.65 34.51 12.23
CA GLY A 477 -6.08 35.75 12.76
C GLY A 477 -7.14 36.71 13.32
N VAL A 478 -8.27 36.85 12.65
CA VAL A 478 -9.43 37.63 13.14
C VAL A 478 -10.05 36.96 14.38
N GLN A 479 -10.19 35.64 14.40
CA GLN A 479 -10.71 34.88 15.53
C GLN A 479 -9.82 35.01 16.77
N LEU A 480 -8.49 34.95 16.61
CA LEU A 480 -7.53 35.19 17.70
C LEU A 480 -7.60 36.64 18.22
N LYS A 481 -7.73 37.63 17.33
CA LYS A 481 -7.94 39.03 17.73
C LYS A 481 -9.27 39.24 18.45
N ALA A 482 -10.34 38.58 18.00
CA ALA A 482 -11.65 38.63 18.65
C ALA A 482 -11.61 37.97 20.04
N ALA A 483 -10.97 36.81 20.18
CA ALA A 483 -10.79 36.15 21.48
C ALA A 483 -9.95 37.00 22.45
N SER A 484 -8.85 37.60 21.98
CA SER A 484 -8.01 38.51 22.78
C SER A 484 -8.74 39.80 23.17
N ALA A 485 -9.55 40.36 22.26
CA ALA A 485 -10.39 41.51 22.55
C ALA A 485 -11.48 41.18 23.57
N GLN A 486 -12.11 40.00 23.46
CA GLN A 486 -13.07 39.52 24.46
C GLN A 486 -12.41 39.32 25.82
N GLU A 487 -11.24 38.69 25.90
CA GLU A 487 -10.50 38.53 27.15
C GLU A 487 -10.11 39.88 27.77
N ALA A 488 -9.79 40.89 26.95
CA ALA A 488 -9.55 42.26 27.43
C ALA A 488 -10.84 42.94 27.93
N ILE A 489 -11.99 42.71 27.28
CA ILE A 489 -13.30 43.19 27.74
C ILE A 489 -13.67 42.52 29.07
N ASP A 490 -13.52 41.20 29.18
CA ASP A 490 -13.84 40.43 30.38
C ASP A 490 -12.95 40.85 31.57
N LYS A 491 -11.65 41.10 31.32
CA LYS A 491 -10.73 41.69 32.33
C LYS A 491 -11.16 43.10 32.73
N ARG A 492 -11.56 43.95 31.78
CA ARG A 492 -12.06 45.30 32.08
C ARG A 492 -13.33 45.24 32.92
N GLU A 493 -14.26 44.34 32.58
CA GLU A 493 -15.52 44.15 33.30
C GLU A 493 -15.28 43.57 34.70
N LYS A 494 -14.31 42.67 34.86
CA LYS A 494 -13.87 42.19 36.19
C LYS A 494 -13.30 43.33 37.04
N LEU A 495 -12.39 44.14 36.50
CA LEU A 495 -11.87 45.33 37.17
C LEU A 495 -12.98 46.36 37.48
N GLU A 496 -13.99 46.49 36.63
CA GLU A 496 -15.14 47.35 36.85
C GLU A 496 -16.04 46.84 38.00
N ARG A 497 -16.21 45.51 38.12
CA ARG A 497 -16.87 44.88 39.28
C ARG A 497 -16.05 45.07 40.56
N GLU A 498 -14.74 44.86 40.50
CA GLU A 498 -13.82 45.06 41.65
C GLU A 498 -13.80 46.52 42.11
N LEU A 499 -13.82 47.50 41.18
CA LEU A 499 -14.00 48.92 41.49
C LEU A 499 -15.37 49.21 42.10
N LYS A 500 -16.45 48.60 41.59
CA LYS A 500 -17.80 48.74 42.17
C LYS A 500 -17.85 48.19 43.60
N THR A 501 -17.23 47.04 43.88
CA THR A 501 -17.12 46.51 45.25
C THR A 501 -16.24 47.38 46.14
N LYS A 502 -15.10 47.88 45.65
CA LYS A 502 -14.23 48.80 46.42
C LYS A 502 -14.89 50.15 46.69
N ASN A 503 -15.73 50.64 45.79
CA ASN A 503 -16.55 51.84 46.00
C ASN A 503 -17.68 51.59 47.02
N LEU A 504 -18.27 50.39 47.06
CA LEU A 504 -19.21 50.00 48.12
C LEU A 504 -18.51 49.90 49.49
N GLU A 505 -17.37 49.23 49.57
CA GLU A 505 -16.53 49.18 50.78
C GLU A 505 -16.11 50.59 51.23
N LEU A 506 -15.72 51.48 50.31
CA LEU A 506 -15.44 52.89 50.62
C LEU A 506 -16.67 53.64 51.13
N ALA A 507 -17.86 53.40 50.55
CA ALA A 507 -19.09 54.00 51.02
C ALA A 507 -19.49 53.50 52.42
N ASP A 508 -19.24 52.23 52.74
CA ASP A 508 -19.47 51.67 54.06
C ASP A 508 -18.43 52.11 55.09
N MET A 509 -17.14 52.22 54.73
CA MET A 509 -16.12 52.87 55.57
C MET A 509 -16.44 54.36 55.83
N ILE A 510 -17.01 55.07 54.85
CA ILE A 510 -17.50 56.45 55.02
C ILE A 510 -18.68 56.48 56.00
N ARG A 511 -19.63 55.53 55.90
CA ARG A 511 -20.74 55.40 56.85
C ARG A 511 -20.26 55.05 58.26
N GLU A 512 -19.25 54.20 58.41
CA GLU A 512 -18.65 53.87 59.71
C GLU A 512 -17.89 55.06 60.31
N ARG A 513 -17.11 55.78 59.50
CA ARG A 513 -16.50 57.06 59.89
C ARG A 513 -17.57 58.04 60.37
N ASP A 514 -18.69 58.16 59.67
CA ASP A 514 -19.75 59.12 60.03
C ASP A 514 -20.52 58.69 61.28
N ARG A 515 -20.74 57.38 61.49
CA ARG A 515 -21.23 56.86 62.78
C ARG A 515 -20.26 57.19 63.92
N ALA A 516 -18.97 56.94 63.74
CA ALA A 516 -17.93 57.22 64.75
C ALA A 516 -17.79 58.72 65.03
N MET A 517 -17.93 59.58 64.01
CA MET A 517 -17.97 61.04 64.18
C MET A 517 -19.21 61.48 64.96
N HIS A 518 -20.40 60.95 64.65
CA HIS A 518 -21.61 61.25 65.41
C HIS A 518 -21.56 60.74 66.86
N GLU A 519 -20.94 59.59 67.11
CA GLU A 519 -20.73 59.04 68.46
C GLU A 519 -19.74 59.91 69.25
N LYS A 520 -18.63 60.34 68.62
CA LYS A 520 -17.68 61.30 69.17
C LYS A 520 -18.33 62.66 69.48
N ASP A 521 -19.16 63.20 68.59
CA ASP A 521 -19.87 64.46 68.85
C ASP A 521 -20.84 64.32 70.02
N ARG A 522 -21.49 63.15 70.15
CA ARG A 522 -22.39 62.85 71.27
C ARG A 522 -21.66 62.78 72.61
N SER A 523 -20.50 62.11 72.66
CA SER A 523 -19.68 62.04 73.88
C SER A 523 -19.03 63.39 74.21
N THR A 524 -18.58 64.14 73.20
CA THR A 524 -17.98 65.47 73.37
C THR A 524 -19.03 66.49 73.83
N GLY A 525 -20.28 66.38 73.35
CA GLY A 525 -21.42 67.15 73.85
C GLY A 525 -21.72 66.88 75.32
N GLY A 526 -21.82 65.61 75.71
CA GLY A 526 -22.03 65.22 77.12
C GLY A 526 -20.96 65.77 78.06
N HIS A 527 -19.67 65.62 77.70
CA HIS A 527 -18.58 66.18 78.49
C HIS A 527 -18.56 67.71 78.50
N LYS A 528 -19.06 68.38 77.46
CA LYS A 528 -19.20 69.85 77.45
C LYS A 528 -20.25 70.32 78.46
N ASP A 529 -21.39 69.61 78.54
CA ASP A 529 -22.45 69.90 79.51
C ASP A 529 -21.97 69.63 80.96
N GLU A 530 -21.22 68.54 81.17
CA GLU A 530 -20.56 68.25 82.46
C GLU A 530 -19.54 69.35 82.83
N VAL A 531 -18.73 69.81 81.89
CA VAL A 531 -17.77 70.91 82.09
C VAL A 531 -18.48 72.24 82.37
N GLU A 532 -19.62 72.52 81.73
CA GLU A 532 -20.42 73.72 82.04
C GLU A 532 -21.10 73.64 83.42
N LYS A 533 -21.56 72.45 83.82
CA LYS A 533 -22.06 72.18 85.17
C LYS A 533 -20.98 72.39 86.23
N LEU A 534 -19.80 71.79 86.06
CA LEU A 534 -18.64 71.98 86.95
C LEU A 534 -18.18 73.45 86.99
N LYS A 535 -18.21 74.18 85.87
CA LYS A 535 -17.93 75.63 85.82
C LYS A 535 -19.01 76.49 86.50
N ARG A 536 -20.25 75.99 86.66
CA ARG A 536 -21.29 76.65 87.46
C ARG A 536 -21.09 76.38 88.95
N GLU A 537 -20.80 75.14 89.32
CA GLU A 537 -20.51 74.73 90.69
C GLU A 537 -19.26 75.43 91.24
N LEU A 538 -18.19 75.53 90.44
CA LEU A 538 -16.96 76.25 90.79
C LEU A 538 -17.20 77.76 91.01
N ARG A 539 -18.06 78.40 90.20
CA ARG A 539 -18.44 79.81 90.42
C ARG A 539 -19.23 80.00 91.71
N MET A 540 -20.19 79.12 92.00
CA MET A 540 -20.91 79.15 93.28
C MET A 540 -20.00 78.89 94.49
N ALA A 541 -18.94 78.10 94.33
CA ALA A 541 -17.93 77.90 95.38
C ALA A 541 -17.06 79.16 95.58
N LEU A 542 -16.66 79.83 94.50
CA LEU A 542 -15.90 81.09 94.56
C LEU A 542 -16.73 82.22 95.20
N ASP A 543 -18.00 82.40 94.82
CA ASP A 543 -18.89 83.40 95.44
C ASP A 543 -19.07 83.15 96.95
N ARG A 544 -19.11 81.88 97.39
CA ARG A 544 -19.14 81.55 98.83
C ARG A 544 -17.83 81.88 99.53
N ALA A 545 -16.70 81.61 98.89
CA ALA A 545 -15.38 81.94 99.42
C ALA A 545 -15.20 83.47 99.56
N GLU A 546 -15.55 84.24 98.53
CA GLU A 546 -15.43 85.69 98.55
C GLU A 546 -16.36 86.33 99.61
N ASN A 547 -17.59 85.83 99.77
CA ASN A 547 -18.48 86.28 100.84
C ASN A 547 -17.94 85.92 102.24
N ALA A 548 -17.30 84.76 102.40
CA ALA A 548 -16.65 84.39 103.66
C ALA A 548 -15.42 85.26 103.97
N ASP A 549 -14.62 85.62 102.96
CA ASP A 549 -13.47 86.52 103.12
C ASP A 549 -13.90 87.96 103.42
N ARG A 550 -14.99 88.45 102.80
CA ARG A 550 -15.58 89.76 103.16
C ARG A 550 -16.12 89.77 104.59
N ALA A 551 -16.77 88.70 105.04
CA ALA A 551 -17.24 88.56 106.42
C ALA A 551 -16.07 88.59 107.42
N LYS A 552 -15.04 87.75 107.20
CA LYS A 552 -13.81 87.74 108.03
C LYS A 552 -13.07 89.08 108.01
N GLY A 553 -13.02 89.77 106.86
CA GLY A 553 -12.43 91.10 106.75
C GLY A 553 -13.14 92.14 107.61
N SER A 554 -14.48 92.08 107.69
CA SER A 554 -15.26 92.97 108.56
C SER A 554 -15.08 92.66 110.05
N GLU A 555 -15.04 91.37 110.42
CA GLU A 555 -14.77 90.93 111.80
C GLU A 555 -13.36 91.32 112.27
N LEU A 556 -12.35 91.13 111.41
CA LEU A 556 -10.97 91.51 111.71
C LEU A 556 -10.80 93.03 111.86
N SER A 557 -11.49 93.83 111.03
CA SER A 557 -11.50 95.28 111.15
C SER A 557 -12.15 95.76 112.45
N ALA A 558 -13.25 95.13 112.86
CA ALA A 558 -13.90 95.41 114.14
C ALA A 558 -13.03 95.02 115.35
N LEU A 559 -12.29 93.91 115.26
CA LEU A 559 -11.34 93.46 116.29
C LEU A 559 -10.17 94.45 116.44
N LEU A 560 -9.56 94.87 115.32
CA LEU A 560 -8.48 95.88 115.33
C LEU A 560 -8.94 97.22 115.91
N SER A 561 -10.17 97.65 115.63
CA SER A 561 -10.73 98.87 116.23
C SER A 561 -10.95 98.77 117.75
N ARG A 562 -11.22 97.57 118.29
CA ARG A 562 -11.30 97.34 119.74
C ARG A 562 -9.91 97.36 120.38
N HIS A 563 -8.96 96.59 119.85
CA HIS A 563 -7.61 96.55 120.41
C HIS A 563 -6.89 97.90 120.36
N ASN A 564 -7.10 98.72 119.31
CA ASN A 564 -6.54 100.07 119.26
C ASN A 564 -7.13 101.01 120.35
N ARG A 565 -8.35 100.77 120.85
CA ARG A 565 -8.88 101.49 122.02
C ARG A 565 -8.28 100.97 123.32
N GLU A 566 -8.21 99.65 123.49
CA GLU A 566 -7.59 99.04 124.68
C GLU A 566 -6.13 99.45 124.86
N ILE A 567 -5.37 99.60 123.76
CA ILE A 567 -3.99 100.12 123.79
C ILE A 567 -3.95 101.58 124.28
N ALA A 568 -4.83 102.45 123.79
CA ALA A 568 -4.88 103.85 124.21
C ALA A 568 -5.23 104.00 125.71
N ASP A 569 -6.22 103.23 126.18
CA ASP A 569 -6.63 103.24 127.60
C ASP A 569 -5.50 102.71 128.52
N LEU A 570 -4.72 101.72 128.06
CA LEU A 570 -3.56 101.20 128.78
C LEU A 570 -2.38 102.17 128.80
N GLU A 571 -2.12 102.91 127.71
CA GLU A 571 -1.08 103.96 127.67
C GLU A 571 -1.39 105.12 128.63
N GLU A 572 -2.67 105.52 128.75
CA GLU A 572 -3.09 106.56 129.70
C GLU A 572 -3.00 106.08 131.16
N ALA A 573 -3.39 104.83 131.43
CA ALA A 573 -3.23 104.21 132.75
C ALA A 573 -1.76 104.11 133.19
N LEU A 574 -0.84 103.80 132.26
CA LEU A 574 0.61 103.76 132.52
C LEU A 574 1.16 105.14 132.90
N ARG A 575 0.82 106.20 132.14
CA ARG A 575 1.26 107.58 132.43
C ARG A 575 0.80 108.08 133.79
N ASN A 576 -0.42 107.72 134.21
CA ASN A 576 -0.94 108.09 135.51
C ASN A 576 -0.24 107.33 136.66
N LYS A 577 0.16 106.07 136.46
CA LYS A 577 0.94 105.33 137.47
C LYS A 577 2.37 105.82 137.63
N THR A 578 3.05 106.22 136.55
CA THR A 578 4.42 106.79 136.65
C THR A 578 4.43 108.05 137.52
N ARG A 579 3.49 108.99 137.30
CA ARG A 579 3.38 110.21 138.10
C ARG A 579 3.13 109.96 139.60
N ALA A 580 2.44 108.88 139.94
CA ALA A 580 2.18 108.52 141.34
C ALA A 580 3.40 107.88 142.04
N LEU A 581 4.35 107.30 141.28
CA LEU A 581 5.58 106.74 141.81
C LEU A 581 6.64 107.82 142.13
N ASP A 582 6.77 108.83 141.25
CA ASP A 582 7.67 109.96 141.49
C ASP A 582 7.30 110.72 142.79
N ASP A 583 6.00 110.90 143.03
CA ASP A 583 5.45 111.61 144.21
C ASP A 583 5.55 110.80 145.53
N GLN A 584 5.81 109.49 145.42
CA GLN A 584 6.12 108.59 146.55
C GLN A 584 7.63 108.58 146.85
N GLN A 585 8.49 108.58 145.83
CA GLN A 585 9.95 108.62 146.01
C GLN A 585 10.42 109.88 146.76
N PHE A 586 9.82 111.05 146.47
CA PHE A 586 10.18 112.29 147.15
C PHE A 586 9.92 112.28 148.67
N LYS A 587 8.95 111.50 149.14
CA LYS A 587 8.57 111.41 150.57
C LYS A 587 9.35 110.36 151.37
N LEU A 588 10.11 109.50 150.71
CA LEU A 588 10.93 108.46 151.35
C LEU A 588 12.38 108.92 151.63
N GLY A 589 12.85 109.99 150.99
CA GLY A 589 14.22 110.49 151.15
C GLY A 589 14.49 111.18 152.51
N GLU A 590 13.49 111.82 153.12
CA GLU A 590 13.66 112.60 154.35
C GLU A 590 13.75 111.73 155.62
N GLY A 591 13.24 110.50 155.59
CA GLY A 591 13.21 109.58 156.74
C GLY A 591 14.44 108.67 156.89
N SER A 592 15.32 108.60 155.89
CA SER A 592 16.47 107.68 155.91
C SER A 592 17.63 108.17 156.80
N SER A 593 17.76 109.49 156.98
CA SER A 593 18.92 110.11 157.67
C SER A 593 19.01 109.80 159.17
N ASP A 594 17.90 109.43 159.82
CA ASP A 594 17.88 109.18 161.28
C ASP A 594 18.00 107.70 161.65
N LEU A 595 17.70 106.76 160.72
CA LEU A 595 17.89 105.33 160.96
C LEU A 595 19.35 104.88 160.78
N GLU A 596 20.03 105.43 159.77
CA GLU A 596 21.39 105.00 159.38
C GLU A 596 22.42 105.29 160.49
N ARG A 597 22.19 106.37 161.24
CA ARG A 597 22.99 106.77 162.42
C ARG A 597 22.76 105.89 163.65
N GLN A 598 21.58 105.29 163.82
CA GLN A 598 21.28 104.39 164.95
C GLN A 598 21.75 102.95 164.69
N LEU A 599 22.02 102.58 163.44
CA LEU A 599 22.55 101.26 163.10
C LEU A 599 24.04 101.14 163.42
N GLN A 600 24.85 102.14 163.03
CA GLN A 600 26.31 102.11 163.23
C GLN A 600 26.73 102.05 164.70
N GLU A 601 26.07 102.82 165.60
CA GLU A 601 26.33 102.75 167.05
C GLU A 601 25.99 101.37 167.66
N LYS A 602 25.13 100.57 167.00
CA LYS A 602 24.77 99.22 167.45
C LYS A 602 25.62 98.11 166.85
N GLU A 603 26.20 98.31 165.67
CA GLU A 603 27.08 97.33 165.04
C GLU A 603 28.48 97.31 165.70
N GLU A 604 29.04 98.46 166.11
CA GLU A 604 30.31 98.50 166.86
C GLU A 604 30.21 97.84 168.26
N GLU A 605 29.07 97.96 168.96
CA GLU A 605 28.88 97.27 170.25
C GLU A 605 28.88 95.73 170.12
N VAL A 606 28.36 95.18 169.01
CA VAL A 606 28.22 93.73 168.81
C VAL A 606 29.56 93.05 168.49
N GLU A 607 30.46 93.74 167.78
CA GLU A 607 31.78 93.20 167.44
C GLU A 607 32.69 93.05 168.67
N ILE A 608 32.59 93.98 169.62
CA ILE A 608 33.30 93.91 170.92
C ILE A 608 32.80 92.72 171.75
N TYR A 609 31.49 92.45 171.80
CA TYR A 609 30.93 91.32 172.57
C TYR A 609 31.32 89.94 172.03
N LYS A 610 31.57 89.78 170.72
CA LYS A 610 31.99 88.50 170.15
C LYS A 610 33.42 88.13 170.53
N SER A 611 34.35 89.08 170.50
CA SER A 611 35.76 88.80 170.82
C SER A 611 35.98 88.27 172.25
N GLY A 612 35.15 88.67 173.22
CA GLY A 612 35.19 88.13 174.58
C GLY A 612 34.57 86.73 174.73
N MET A 613 33.77 86.27 173.77
CA MET A 613 33.17 84.92 173.79
C MET A 613 34.14 83.86 173.24
N ASP A 614 35.05 84.24 172.34
CA ASP A 614 36.10 83.36 171.80
C ASP A 614 37.16 83.01 172.86
N GLU A 615 37.36 83.83 173.90
CA GLU A 615 38.31 83.55 174.99
C GLU A 615 37.74 82.52 176.00
N ALA A 616 36.43 82.51 176.24
CA ALA A 616 35.77 81.57 177.16
C ALA A 616 35.60 80.14 176.61
N LEU A 617 35.51 79.98 175.28
CA LEU A 617 35.43 78.66 174.64
C LEU A 617 36.79 77.93 174.60
N LEU A 618 37.90 78.65 174.75
CA LEU A 618 39.24 78.08 174.77
C LEU A 618 39.62 77.42 176.11
N GLU A 619 39.13 77.92 177.25
CA GLU A 619 39.30 77.25 178.56
C GLU A 619 38.33 76.07 178.76
N LEU A 620 37.23 75.98 178.00
CA LEU A 620 36.30 74.83 178.05
C LEU A 620 36.69 73.65 177.13
N ASN A 621 38.00 73.55 176.85
CA ASN A 621 38.68 72.30 176.49
C ASN A 621 38.57 71.23 177.61
N GLU A 622 38.35 71.62 178.87
CA GLU A 622 38.62 70.76 180.03
C GLU A 622 37.46 69.83 180.47
N LEU A 623 36.26 69.91 179.87
CA LEU A 623 35.16 68.99 180.17
C LEU A 623 35.00 67.89 179.10
N ARG A 624 35.63 66.72 179.39
CA ARG A 624 35.32 65.37 178.86
C ARG A 624 35.55 65.15 177.35
N GLN A 625 36.42 64.25 176.88
CA GLN A 625 37.22 63.18 177.51
C GLN A 625 36.49 62.17 178.43
N ASN A 626 35.16 62.06 178.37
CA ASN A 626 34.43 61.08 179.21
C ASN A 626 33.01 60.75 178.68
N GLY A 627 32.94 59.79 177.72
CA GLY A 627 31.77 58.99 177.31
C GLY A 627 30.57 59.72 176.64
N GLY A 628 29.87 59.15 175.66
CA GLY A 628 30.06 57.89 174.92
C GLY A 628 28.77 57.35 174.27
N GLN A 629 28.90 56.63 173.15
CA GLN A 629 27.88 55.83 172.43
C GLN A 629 26.68 56.54 171.75
N GLY A 630 26.23 55.95 170.64
CA GLY A 630 25.05 56.36 169.85
C GLY A 630 25.40 57.20 168.60
N ASP A 631 25.18 56.77 167.36
CA ASP A 631 24.56 55.51 166.95
C ASP A 631 25.06 55.02 165.57
N LYS A 632 25.88 53.97 165.57
CA LYS A 632 26.30 53.19 164.37
C LYS A 632 25.51 51.88 164.30
N ALA A 633 24.17 51.94 164.42
CA ALA A 633 23.33 50.74 164.44
C ALA A 633 22.25 50.67 163.35
N MET A 634 21.90 51.79 162.69
CA MET A 634 20.76 51.82 161.76
C MET A 634 21.12 51.56 160.29
N ASP A 635 22.35 51.88 159.84
CA ASP A 635 22.76 51.66 158.45
C ASP A 635 22.99 50.17 158.10
N GLU A 636 23.43 49.33 159.04
CA GLU A 636 23.60 47.89 158.78
C GLU A 636 22.30 47.08 158.89
N GLN A 637 21.27 47.60 159.58
CA GLN A 637 20.06 46.83 159.85
C GLN A 637 19.05 46.83 158.69
N ILE A 638 19.08 47.87 157.84
CA ILE A 638 18.18 47.99 156.67
C ILE A 638 18.63 47.08 155.51
N ASP A 639 19.92 47.05 155.20
CA ASP A 639 20.46 46.24 154.10
C ASP A 639 20.34 44.72 154.35
N ILE A 640 20.49 44.28 155.61
CA ILE A 640 20.34 42.86 155.97
C ILE A 640 18.87 42.39 155.81
N MET A 641 17.89 43.25 156.12
CA MET A 641 16.47 42.89 155.98
C MET A 641 16.00 42.77 154.53
N LEU A 642 16.52 43.62 153.63
CA LEU A 642 16.20 43.53 152.20
C LEU A 642 16.78 42.26 151.56
N LEU A 643 18.00 41.89 151.92
CA LEU A 643 18.67 40.69 151.41
C LEU A 643 18.04 39.36 151.87
N ASP A 644 17.51 39.26 153.09
CA ASP A 644 16.82 38.03 153.54
C ASP A 644 15.47 37.82 152.83
N ASN A 645 14.71 38.90 152.62
CA ASN A 645 13.43 38.82 151.92
C ASN A 645 13.57 38.37 150.46
N VAL A 646 14.59 38.87 149.73
CA VAL A 646 14.87 38.42 148.36
C VAL A 646 15.26 36.94 148.32
N LYS A 647 16.04 36.44 149.29
CA LYS A 647 16.40 35.01 149.38
C LYS A 647 15.19 34.11 149.61
N ARG A 648 14.25 34.49 150.49
CA ARG A 648 13.03 33.70 150.74
C ARG A 648 12.13 33.61 149.51
N ILE A 649 11.96 34.71 148.77
CA ILE A 649 11.14 34.72 147.55
C ILE A 649 11.72 33.78 146.49
N ASN A 650 13.04 33.81 146.26
CA ASN A 650 13.69 32.91 145.30
C ASN A 650 13.60 31.44 145.74
N ALA A 651 13.78 31.12 147.03
CA ALA A 651 13.65 29.75 147.53
C ALA A 651 12.23 29.16 147.36
N ILE A 652 11.19 29.99 147.49
CA ILE A 652 9.80 29.58 147.24
C ILE A 652 9.58 29.34 145.74
N ILE A 653 10.10 30.22 144.88
CA ILE A 653 9.98 30.07 143.42
C ILE A 653 10.68 28.81 142.92
N ASP A 654 11.91 28.55 143.37
CA ASP A 654 12.65 27.33 143.02
C ASP A 654 11.95 26.07 143.53
N SER A 655 11.41 26.07 144.76
CA SER A 655 10.65 24.94 145.29
C SER A 655 9.37 24.65 144.50
N VAL A 656 8.69 25.67 143.99
CA VAL A 656 7.49 25.50 143.16
C VAL A 656 7.86 25.02 141.75
N LEU A 657 8.91 25.57 141.13
CA LEU A 657 9.41 25.11 139.84
C LEU A 657 9.89 23.65 139.89
N GLN A 658 10.56 23.25 140.97
CA GLN A 658 10.99 21.87 141.18
C GLN A 658 9.80 20.92 141.40
N SER A 659 8.69 21.40 141.98
CA SER A 659 7.42 20.65 142.06
C SER A 659 6.69 20.52 140.72
N GLY A 660 6.90 21.46 139.79
CA GLY A 660 6.32 21.44 138.45
C GLY A 660 6.97 20.41 137.52
N VAL A 661 8.29 20.24 137.62
CA VAL A 661 9.06 19.29 136.78
C VAL A 661 8.81 17.82 137.14
N GLN A 662 8.22 17.52 138.30
CA GLN A 662 7.84 16.15 138.70
C GLN A 662 6.35 15.80 138.44
N ARG A 663 5.61 16.61 137.68
CA ARG A 663 4.15 16.43 137.49
C ARG A 663 3.63 16.58 136.05
N VAL A 664 4.53 16.50 135.07
CA VAL A 664 4.23 16.29 133.64
C VAL A 664 5.44 15.54 133.04
N ASP A 665 5.44 14.23 132.72
CA ASP A 665 4.47 13.12 132.76
C ASP A 665 3.13 13.29 133.52
#